data_AF-A0A8D8MTU8-F1
#
_entry.id   AF-A0A8D8MTU8-F1
#
_cell.length_a   1.000
_cell.length_b   1.000
_cell.length_c   1.000
_cell.angle_alpha   90.00
_cell.angle_beta   90.00
_cell.angle_gamma   90.00
#
_symmetry.space_group_name_H-M   'P 1'
#
loop_
_entity.id
_entity.type
_entity.pdbx_description
1 polymer ?
#
loop_
_entity_poly.entity_id
_entity_poly.type
_entity_poly.pdbx_seq_one_letter_code
_entity_poly.pdbx_strand_id
1 'polypeptide(L)'
;MDIDTLHADLRKRLDILGFNHPLPLGAIGIVSAILSDLIKTSEKLKSSKQQIEQLMQEKVAWELGVEPYKCDNSRLLSEVNGLHLELVKQRDKFVLANTELKCRVRVLQTDKKQLDERCLQAEAKIRELLHSADSKSRKNGVNMQRKPFVSTVRAGYYQPPKCCDAQAQDSKCHCPCNQPRKTDVLHEIERLQAETKNQEEVIDAYKKQIEYRDREIQRLGALFAGGRPAAALAKDCCYRSVNSLNEDVGKLQEEKLAMQNKLTEAMASQESASKKLQKLSERNRQLEHELKEIENVALSVESEANLNILDKERVNSDLQIRLQQSSMRIKELETILEVKSSGGFTPISSSASACSLDSTLQNALKQANEEKRALYKQLNELKQREHALLCDYEKVKAKYSKLKVKLSSQIAFGAENVAGEGADSGEMKQKLAGLEERLREVQEERDRCCGESKRLRDSIAKLRGENTEKDLRITQLESEMCLQKKASTSSNTGRLRTADSTGSGQTSLSVQAAFHRVERERDAAKREAQQLEIERDSLRNKLKLATKSQIDEQAKHEETIIGYSGQIAKLEAEKRDLLCGQSSSQTTVHLLREENRDLQERLKDVESHFSKLRVAHSQLKILQEQTERALTQHQDRLMCYESQLGSAEAKLNQVDGTIDCANKDIGKLRGDVSVLKASNAALQREKDKLLIELDKKTEKLFTVETELGNLKASKSGMRDTIDRLQRKLENASTDNIQKESTLRSVSTETDTLRKQVATLKRSHDNAVAENGRLSNDLSDAGSELTLTKRKLADCQQEVERMKSQLREYVQEIQRAEELLCVKEREREEMLEHYKSLSEGVNMLEVSNQTLEVESAEAKKLLQEAEGRINGLQEQVGLRQSEIKTYEKQINELSANIVALESEVDCLKEENQHLREDLEATKDLCNKLDLQKDKLNEELNEHSSIREQLNRENATLKRQLTLATTGDKAAVDGLQELLAASRSEVEQQRIVTSQLNQEVKSLKEQVSDLSRKLEQERDRATRSEATANEYSVQLQELRRMITDDRFAQVQSREEDDYNRYSTF
;
A
#
# COMPACT_ATOMS: atom_id res chain seq x y z
N MET A 1 14.27 -11.44 22.25
CA MET A 1 14.26 -10.25 21.37
C MET A 1 14.56 -9.04 22.23
N ASP A 2 15.31 -8.10 21.70
CA ASP A 2 15.64 -6.85 22.39
C ASP A 2 14.45 -5.88 22.32
N ILE A 3 14.32 -4.97 23.29
CA ILE A 3 13.21 -4.00 23.32
C ILE A 3 13.27 -3.10 22.08
N ASP A 4 14.47 -2.70 21.65
CA ASP A 4 14.67 -1.89 20.45
C ASP A 4 14.35 -2.65 19.16
N THR A 5 14.57 -3.97 19.11
CA THR A 5 14.12 -4.78 17.97
C THR A 5 12.60 -4.86 17.88
N LEU A 6 11.92 -5.02 19.03
CA LEU A 6 10.47 -5.06 19.10
C LEU A 6 9.83 -3.70 18.78
N HIS A 7 10.48 -2.61 19.20
CA HIS A 7 10.10 -1.23 18.85
C HIS A 7 10.24 -1.00 17.35
N ALA A 8 11.39 -1.34 16.75
CA ALA A 8 11.66 -1.11 15.34
C ALA A 8 10.67 -1.86 14.42
N ASP A 9 10.31 -3.10 14.73
CA ASP A 9 9.36 -3.88 13.91
C ASP A 9 7.90 -3.44 14.12
N LEU A 10 7.52 -3.05 15.35
CA LEU A 10 6.20 -2.45 15.59
C LEU A 10 6.08 -1.08 14.91
N ARG A 11 7.14 -0.28 14.92
CA ARG A 11 7.26 1.01 14.21
C ARG A 11 7.04 0.82 12.71
N LYS A 12 7.82 -0.05 12.04
CA LYS A 12 7.64 -0.41 10.62
C LYS A 12 6.20 -0.81 10.30
N ARG A 13 5.58 -1.66 11.13
CA ARG A 13 4.18 -2.10 10.93
C ARG A 13 3.18 -0.93 11.03
N LEU A 14 3.41 0.03 11.91
CA LEU A 14 2.59 1.23 12.04
C LEU A 14 2.81 2.22 10.89
N ASP A 15 4.05 2.37 10.40
CA ASP A 15 4.36 3.19 9.22
C ASP A 15 3.67 2.64 7.95
N ILE A 16 3.67 1.31 7.75
CA ILE A 16 2.96 0.65 6.64
C ILE A 16 1.44 0.91 6.72
N LEU A 17 0.90 1.10 7.92
CA LEU A 17 -0.51 1.43 8.18
C LEU A 17 -0.77 2.95 8.23
N GLY A 18 0.22 3.80 7.93
CA GLY A 18 0.12 5.26 7.90
C GLY A 18 0.10 5.96 9.27
N PHE A 19 0.32 5.23 10.37
CA PHE A 19 0.31 5.77 11.73
C PHE A 19 1.66 6.41 12.11
N ASN A 20 2.07 7.43 11.37
CA ASN A 20 3.40 8.07 11.39
C ASN A 20 3.75 8.84 12.69
N HIS A 21 2.99 8.66 13.77
CA HIS A 21 3.22 9.30 15.07
C HIS A 21 4.36 8.60 15.84
N PRO A 22 5.19 9.34 16.60
CA PRO A 22 6.28 8.75 17.38
C PRO A 22 5.74 7.78 18.44
N LEU A 23 6.35 6.60 18.54
CA LEU A 23 5.96 5.52 19.44
C LEU A 23 6.85 5.54 20.72
N PRO A 24 6.31 5.81 21.92
CA PRO A 24 7.08 5.72 23.16
C PRO A 24 7.43 4.27 23.52
N LEU A 25 8.61 4.03 24.09
CA LEU A 25 9.05 2.68 24.51
C LEU A 25 8.05 2.03 25.49
N GLY A 26 7.53 2.80 26.45
CA GLY A 26 6.51 2.31 27.40
C GLY A 26 5.15 1.95 26.79
N ALA A 27 4.89 2.32 25.53
CA ALA A 27 3.63 2.02 24.84
C ALA A 27 3.69 0.74 23.98
N ILE A 28 4.88 0.17 23.73
CA ILE A 28 5.08 -0.95 22.80
C ILE A 28 4.13 -2.12 23.09
N GLY A 29 4.03 -2.56 24.35
CA GLY A 29 3.21 -3.72 24.73
C GLY A 29 1.72 -3.53 24.43
N ILE A 30 1.17 -2.37 24.79
CA ILE A 30 -0.25 -2.04 24.58
C ILE A 30 -0.54 -1.88 23.08
N VAL A 31 0.32 -1.15 22.35
CA VAL A 31 0.12 -0.91 20.91
C VAL A 31 0.29 -2.22 20.11
N SER A 32 1.22 -3.10 20.49
CA SER A 32 1.40 -4.42 19.89
C SER A 32 0.18 -5.32 20.12
N ALA A 33 -0.38 -5.34 21.33
CA ALA A 33 -1.59 -6.09 21.65
C ALA A 33 -2.80 -5.59 20.86
N ILE A 34 -3.06 -4.27 20.88
CA ILE A 34 -4.16 -3.65 20.13
C ILE A 34 -4.02 -3.93 18.63
N LEU A 35 -2.83 -3.77 18.05
CA LEU A 35 -2.59 -4.05 16.62
C LEU A 35 -2.84 -5.53 16.30
N SER A 36 -2.38 -6.45 17.16
CA SER A 36 -2.58 -7.89 16.98
C SER A 36 -4.05 -8.29 17.03
N ASP A 37 -4.84 -7.69 17.92
CA ASP A 37 -6.28 -7.96 18.01
C ASP A 37 -7.08 -7.24 16.91
N LEU A 38 -6.62 -6.09 16.42
CA LEU A 38 -7.18 -5.43 15.22
C LEU A 38 -6.96 -6.29 13.96
N ILE A 39 -5.78 -6.93 13.83
CA ILE A 39 -5.50 -7.89 12.75
C ILE A 39 -6.42 -9.10 12.86
N LYS A 40 -6.47 -9.78 14.03
CA LYS A 40 -7.35 -10.94 14.23
C LYS A 40 -8.84 -10.64 14.01
N THR A 41 -9.31 -9.45 14.38
CA THR A 41 -10.72 -9.05 14.16
C THR A 41 -10.99 -8.71 12.70
N SER A 42 -10.05 -8.07 12.00
CA SER A 42 -10.10 -7.86 10.55
C SER A 42 -10.12 -9.18 9.77
N GLU A 43 -9.26 -10.13 10.15
CA GLU A 43 -9.20 -11.48 9.57
C GLU A 43 -10.52 -12.25 9.80
N LYS A 44 -11.02 -12.27 11.05
CA LYS A 44 -12.33 -12.89 11.36
C LYS A 44 -13.48 -12.23 10.61
N LEU A 45 -13.47 -10.90 10.45
CA LEU A 45 -14.46 -10.18 9.65
C LEU A 45 -14.35 -10.53 8.16
N LYS A 46 -13.13 -10.71 7.63
CA LYS A 46 -12.90 -11.14 6.25
C LYS A 46 -13.43 -12.56 6.02
N SER A 47 -13.10 -13.51 6.88
CA SER A 47 -13.60 -14.89 6.79
C SER A 47 -15.12 -14.96 6.96
N SER A 48 -15.69 -14.17 7.89
CA SER A 48 -17.14 -14.07 8.07
C SER A 48 -17.84 -13.49 6.84
N LYS A 49 -17.28 -12.43 6.22
CA LYS A 49 -17.79 -11.89 4.95
C LYS A 49 -17.74 -12.93 3.82
N GLN A 50 -16.61 -13.63 3.68
CA GLN A 50 -16.45 -14.67 2.66
C GLN A 50 -17.44 -15.83 2.86
N GLN A 51 -17.71 -16.21 4.11
CA GLN A 51 -18.71 -17.24 4.43
C GLN A 51 -20.16 -16.74 4.21
N ILE A 52 -20.46 -15.47 4.46
CA ILE A 52 -21.75 -14.85 4.10
C ILE A 52 -21.92 -14.80 2.58
N GLU A 53 -20.86 -14.50 1.84
CA GLU A 53 -20.85 -14.45 0.38
C GLU A 53 -21.06 -15.85 -0.24
N GLN A 54 -20.41 -16.88 0.31
CA GLN A 54 -20.67 -18.29 -0.01
C GLN A 54 -22.13 -18.68 0.29
N LEU A 55 -22.65 -18.35 1.48
CA LEU A 55 -24.04 -18.63 1.84
C LEU A 55 -25.05 -17.87 0.96
N MET A 56 -24.70 -16.69 0.44
CA MET A 56 -25.52 -15.98 -0.55
C MET A 56 -25.45 -16.64 -1.94
N GLN A 57 -24.29 -17.13 -2.37
CA GLN A 57 -24.15 -17.91 -3.62
C GLN A 57 -24.93 -19.22 -3.54
N GLU A 58 -24.82 -19.97 -2.43
CA GLU A 58 -25.64 -21.14 -2.15
C GLU A 58 -27.13 -20.80 -2.15
N LYS A 59 -27.55 -19.72 -1.44
CA LYS A 59 -28.95 -19.27 -1.44
C LYS A 59 -29.45 -19.00 -2.86
N VAL A 60 -28.69 -18.31 -3.70
CA VAL A 60 -29.06 -18.04 -5.09
C VAL A 60 -29.15 -19.32 -5.91
N ALA A 61 -28.23 -20.28 -5.71
CA ALA A 61 -28.30 -21.60 -6.34
C ALA A 61 -29.54 -22.40 -5.90
N TRP A 62 -29.92 -22.36 -4.61
CA TRP A 62 -31.17 -22.95 -4.12
C TRP A 62 -32.42 -22.23 -4.65
N GLU A 63 -32.41 -20.90 -4.73
CA GLU A 63 -33.52 -20.12 -5.29
C GLU A 63 -33.73 -20.41 -6.78
N LEU A 64 -32.65 -20.54 -7.55
CA LEU A 64 -32.65 -21.00 -8.94
C LEU A 64 -33.09 -22.46 -9.08
N GLY A 65 -32.59 -23.37 -8.25
CA GLY A 65 -32.96 -24.79 -8.27
C GLY A 65 -34.43 -25.05 -7.90
N VAL A 66 -35.05 -24.16 -7.13
CA VAL A 66 -36.48 -24.20 -6.80
C VAL A 66 -37.34 -23.50 -7.87
N GLU A 67 -36.77 -22.64 -8.72
CA GLU A 67 -37.53 -21.88 -9.73
C GLU A 67 -38.30 -22.77 -10.74
N PRO A 68 -37.75 -23.87 -11.31
CA PRO A 68 -38.52 -24.80 -12.14
C PRO A 68 -39.76 -25.33 -11.43
N TYR A 69 -39.65 -25.65 -10.13
CA TYR A 69 -40.78 -26.10 -9.33
C TYR A 69 -41.76 -24.97 -9.02
N LYS A 70 -41.33 -23.70 -8.93
CA LYS A 70 -42.26 -22.56 -8.86
C LYS A 70 -43.02 -22.42 -10.18
N CYS A 71 -42.33 -22.43 -11.32
CA CYS A 71 -42.94 -22.36 -12.64
C CYS A 71 -43.95 -23.50 -12.87
N ASP A 72 -43.61 -24.74 -12.52
CA ASP A 72 -44.51 -25.88 -12.64
C ASP A 72 -45.69 -25.81 -11.67
N ASN A 73 -45.49 -25.39 -10.41
CA ASN A 73 -46.62 -25.16 -9.51
C ASN A 73 -47.52 -24.03 -9.99
N SER A 74 -46.98 -22.94 -10.55
CA SER A 74 -47.77 -21.85 -11.15
C SER A 74 -48.54 -22.31 -12.38
N ARG A 75 -47.92 -23.14 -13.24
CA ARG A 75 -48.57 -23.78 -14.40
C ARG A 75 -49.71 -24.70 -13.96
N LEU A 76 -49.43 -25.64 -13.04
CA LEU A 76 -50.42 -26.56 -12.50
C LEU A 76 -51.56 -25.84 -11.76
N LEU A 77 -51.28 -24.78 -11.01
CA LEU A 77 -52.32 -23.93 -10.40
C LEU A 77 -53.17 -23.21 -11.46
N SER A 78 -52.57 -22.74 -12.55
CA SER A 78 -53.30 -22.14 -13.68
C SER A 78 -54.21 -23.17 -14.38
N GLU A 79 -53.68 -24.36 -14.68
CA GLU A 79 -54.42 -25.47 -15.27
C GLU A 79 -55.55 -25.96 -14.36
N VAL A 80 -55.30 -26.16 -13.07
CA VAL A 80 -56.31 -26.55 -12.07
C VAL A 80 -57.38 -25.48 -11.91
N ASN A 81 -57.02 -24.19 -11.85
CA ASN A 81 -58.00 -23.10 -11.77
C ASN A 81 -58.81 -22.97 -13.07
N GLY A 82 -58.20 -23.20 -14.24
CA GLY A 82 -58.89 -23.21 -15.53
C GLY A 82 -59.88 -24.37 -15.65
N LEU A 83 -59.47 -25.58 -15.28
CA LEU A 83 -60.33 -26.77 -15.20
C LEU A 83 -61.46 -26.58 -14.18
N HIS A 84 -61.17 -25.99 -13.02
CA HIS A 84 -62.19 -25.66 -12.02
C HIS A 84 -63.21 -24.67 -12.60
N LEU A 85 -62.76 -23.55 -13.18
CA LEU A 85 -63.63 -22.55 -13.78
C LEU A 85 -64.50 -23.13 -14.90
N GLU A 86 -64.00 -24.08 -15.69
CA GLU A 86 -64.82 -24.76 -16.71
C GLU A 86 -65.84 -25.73 -16.09
N LEU A 87 -65.46 -26.54 -15.08
CA LEU A 87 -66.42 -27.34 -14.31
C LEU A 87 -67.55 -26.49 -13.72
N VAL A 88 -67.23 -25.28 -13.24
CA VAL A 88 -68.22 -24.32 -12.72
C VAL A 88 -69.14 -23.82 -13.82
N LYS A 89 -68.63 -23.40 -14.98
CA LYS A 89 -69.47 -23.01 -16.13
C LYS A 89 -70.37 -24.15 -16.60
N GLN A 90 -69.87 -25.38 -16.66
CA GLN A 90 -70.65 -26.54 -17.10
C GLN A 90 -71.74 -26.89 -16.08
N ARG A 91 -71.45 -26.81 -14.78
CA ARG A 91 -72.44 -26.97 -13.71
C ARG A 91 -73.50 -25.87 -13.75
N ASP A 92 -73.11 -24.61 -13.97
CA ASP A 92 -74.03 -23.49 -14.10
C ASP A 92 -74.98 -23.65 -15.31
N LYS A 93 -74.45 -24.02 -16.48
CA LYS A 93 -75.26 -24.38 -17.67
C LYS A 93 -76.25 -25.49 -17.35
N PHE A 94 -75.81 -26.55 -16.66
CA PHE A 94 -76.67 -27.67 -16.27
C PHE A 94 -77.77 -27.24 -15.29
N VAL A 95 -77.46 -26.39 -14.30
CA VAL A 95 -78.45 -25.87 -13.34
C VAL A 95 -79.52 -25.03 -14.06
N LEU A 96 -79.11 -24.12 -14.96
CA LEU A 96 -80.04 -23.27 -15.71
C LEU A 96 -80.94 -24.08 -16.67
N ALA A 97 -80.37 -25.04 -17.41
CA ALA A 97 -81.17 -25.93 -18.27
C ALA A 97 -82.15 -26.80 -17.44
N ASN A 98 -81.75 -27.23 -16.24
CA ASN A 98 -82.59 -28.02 -15.35
C ASN A 98 -83.73 -27.19 -14.74
N THR A 99 -83.52 -25.92 -14.41
CA THR A 99 -84.62 -25.02 -13.98
C THR A 99 -85.52 -24.62 -15.14
N GLU A 100 -85.00 -24.35 -16.34
CA GLU A 100 -85.81 -24.10 -17.54
C GLU A 100 -86.75 -25.28 -17.84
N LEU A 101 -86.21 -26.52 -17.84
CA LEU A 101 -87.01 -27.74 -18.02
C LEU A 101 -88.06 -27.91 -16.93
N LYS A 102 -87.76 -27.61 -15.66
CA LYS A 102 -88.73 -27.66 -14.54
C LYS A 102 -89.84 -26.61 -14.68
N CYS A 103 -89.51 -25.39 -15.12
CA CYS A 103 -90.50 -24.36 -15.42
C CYS A 103 -91.38 -24.81 -16.59
N ARG A 104 -90.79 -25.34 -17.67
CA ARG A 104 -91.54 -25.82 -18.85
C ARG A 104 -92.46 -26.99 -18.52
N VAL A 105 -92.01 -27.95 -17.71
CA VAL A 105 -92.85 -29.06 -17.22
C VAL A 105 -94.03 -28.55 -16.40
N ARG A 106 -93.84 -27.56 -15.52
CA ARG A 106 -94.94 -26.97 -14.74
C ARG A 106 -95.95 -26.22 -15.59
N VAL A 107 -95.50 -25.44 -16.58
CA VAL A 107 -96.39 -24.78 -17.55
C VAL A 107 -97.20 -25.83 -18.31
N LEU A 108 -96.57 -26.89 -18.84
CA LEU A 108 -97.28 -27.97 -19.52
C LEU A 108 -98.26 -28.73 -18.59
N GLN A 109 -98.00 -28.78 -17.28
CA GLN A 109 -98.93 -29.34 -16.29
C GLN A 109 -100.12 -28.41 -16.01
N THR A 110 -99.95 -27.09 -15.98
CA THR A 110 -101.08 -26.14 -15.87
C THR A 110 -101.90 -26.11 -17.16
N ASP A 111 -101.25 -26.08 -18.32
CA ASP A 111 -101.90 -26.11 -19.63
C ASP A 111 -102.75 -27.39 -19.77
N LYS A 112 -102.19 -28.54 -19.36
CA LYS A 112 -102.93 -29.81 -19.34
C LYS A 112 -104.16 -29.74 -18.44
N LYS A 113 -104.05 -29.27 -17.20
CA LYS A 113 -105.20 -29.16 -16.28
C LYS A 113 -106.31 -28.29 -16.88
N GLN A 114 -105.96 -27.14 -17.43
CA GLN A 114 -106.94 -26.24 -18.06
C GLN A 114 -107.61 -26.88 -19.30
N LEU A 115 -106.89 -27.71 -20.05
CA LEU A 115 -107.47 -28.49 -21.16
C LEU A 115 -108.37 -29.62 -20.66
N ASP A 116 -107.94 -30.41 -19.66
CA ASP A 116 -108.74 -31.48 -19.05
C ASP A 116 -110.05 -30.90 -18.46
N GLU A 117 -110.00 -29.75 -17.77
CA GLU A 117 -111.17 -29.05 -17.25
C GLU A 117 -112.09 -28.51 -18.35
N ARG A 118 -111.54 -27.95 -19.44
CA ARG A 118 -112.34 -27.49 -20.60
C ARG A 118 -113.00 -28.66 -21.33
N CYS A 119 -112.35 -29.82 -21.40
CA CYS A 119 -112.94 -31.06 -21.90
C CYS A 119 -114.10 -31.51 -21.01
N LEU A 120 -113.92 -31.58 -19.69
CA LEU A 120 -114.99 -31.92 -18.74
C LEU A 120 -116.18 -30.95 -18.80
N GLN A 121 -115.93 -29.64 -18.95
CA GLN A 121 -116.99 -28.65 -19.17
C GLN A 121 -117.72 -28.86 -20.50
N ALA A 122 -117.01 -29.18 -21.58
CA ALA A 122 -117.62 -29.49 -22.87
C ALA A 122 -118.48 -30.76 -22.80
N GLU A 123 -118.00 -31.83 -22.16
CA GLU A 123 -118.77 -33.06 -21.92
C GLU A 123 -120.02 -32.84 -21.06
N ALA A 124 -119.93 -32.00 -20.02
CA ALA A 124 -121.08 -31.65 -19.20
C ALA A 124 -122.13 -30.90 -20.02
N LYS A 125 -121.70 -29.95 -20.85
CA LYS A 125 -122.57 -29.16 -21.75
C LYS A 125 -123.20 -30.02 -22.84
N ILE A 126 -122.49 -31.01 -23.37
CA ILE A 126 -123.03 -32.03 -24.28
C ILE A 126 -124.10 -32.87 -23.55
N ARG A 127 -123.85 -33.28 -22.29
CA ARG A 127 -124.83 -34.00 -21.47
C ARG A 127 -126.09 -33.16 -21.21
N GLU A 128 -125.98 -31.86 -20.95
CA GLU A 128 -127.13 -30.94 -20.83
C GLU A 128 -127.91 -30.79 -22.14
N LEU A 129 -127.22 -30.70 -23.28
CA LEU A 129 -127.86 -30.62 -24.61
C LEU A 129 -128.62 -31.91 -24.96
N LEU A 130 -128.14 -33.07 -24.52
CA LEU A 130 -128.85 -34.35 -24.66
C LEU A 130 -130.10 -34.40 -23.76
N HIS A 131 -129.99 -34.04 -22.47
CA HIS A 131 -131.15 -34.01 -21.56
C HIS A 131 -132.22 -32.97 -21.97
N SER A 132 -131.81 -31.85 -22.57
CA SER A 132 -132.72 -30.82 -23.11
C SER A 132 -133.31 -31.16 -24.50
N ALA A 133 -132.79 -32.20 -25.16
CA ALA A 133 -133.44 -32.85 -26.30
C ALA A 133 -134.49 -33.88 -25.84
N ASP A 134 -134.13 -34.79 -24.93
CA ASP A 134 -135.04 -35.82 -24.39
C ASP A 134 -136.30 -35.23 -23.75
N SER A 135 -136.14 -34.16 -22.96
CA SER A 135 -137.26 -33.46 -22.31
C SER A 135 -138.23 -32.74 -23.27
N LYS A 136 -137.90 -32.64 -24.57
CA LYS A 136 -138.80 -32.14 -25.62
C LYS A 136 -139.49 -33.23 -26.44
N SER A 137 -139.19 -34.51 -26.19
CA SER A 137 -139.69 -35.64 -26.99
C SER A 137 -141.03 -36.24 -26.51
N ARG A 138 -141.71 -35.64 -25.52
CA ARG A 138 -142.97 -36.18 -24.95
C ARG A 138 -144.06 -35.15 -24.63
N LYS A 139 -144.71 -34.61 -25.68
CA LYS A 139 -146.18 -34.34 -25.67
C LYS A 139 -146.71 -33.90 -27.05
N ASN A 140 -147.73 -34.61 -27.54
CA ASN A 140 -148.67 -34.13 -28.56
C ASN A 140 -149.56 -33.02 -27.94
N GLY A 141 -150.24 -32.13 -28.66
CA GLY A 141 -150.38 -31.91 -30.10
C GLY A 141 -151.74 -31.25 -30.42
N VAL A 142 -151.87 -30.52 -31.53
CA VAL A 142 -153.12 -29.98 -32.12
C VAL A 142 -153.92 -28.94 -31.29
N ASN A 143 -154.03 -27.68 -31.77
CA ASN A 143 -155.28 -27.12 -32.32
C ASN A 143 -155.05 -25.81 -33.12
N MET A 144 -156.12 -25.15 -33.58
CA MET A 144 -156.19 -24.33 -34.81
C MET A 144 -156.51 -22.82 -34.63
N GLN A 145 -156.17 -22.04 -35.68
CA GLN A 145 -156.72 -20.71 -36.08
C GLN A 145 -156.62 -19.54 -35.06
N ARG A 146 -156.12 -18.34 -35.41
CA ARG A 146 -156.64 -17.37 -36.42
C ARG A 146 -155.58 -16.30 -36.81
N LYS A 147 -155.83 -15.54 -37.89
CA LYS A 147 -155.11 -14.28 -38.23
C LYS A 147 -155.73 -13.07 -37.48
N PRO A 148 -154.97 -12.00 -37.22
CA PRO A 148 -154.88 -10.85 -38.15
C PRO A 148 -153.42 -10.54 -38.59
N PHE A 149 -153.05 -9.83 -39.67
CA PHE A 149 -153.63 -8.76 -40.50
C PHE A 149 -153.22 -7.32 -40.08
N VAL A 150 -152.18 -6.77 -40.75
CA VAL A 150 -151.84 -5.33 -40.95
C VAL A 150 -151.51 -4.51 -39.67
N SER A 151 -150.37 -3.81 -39.56
CA SER A 151 -150.24 -2.42 -40.07
C SER A 151 -148.80 -1.87 -40.15
N THR A 152 -148.68 -0.62 -40.57
CA THR A 152 -147.51 0.10 -41.10
C THR A 152 -146.68 0.91 -40.10
N VAL A 153 -145.36 0.93 -40.34
CA VAL A 153 -144.46 2.13 -40.30
C VAL A 153 -144.01 2.75 -38.94
N ARG A 154 -142.72 3.13 -38.94
CA ARG A 154 -141.96 4.06 -38.05
C ARG A 154 -141.49 3.62 -36.65
N ALA A 155 -140.16 3.61 -36.54
CA ALA A 155 -139.31 4.32 -35.56
C ALA A 155 -139.61 4.21 -34.06
N GLY A 156 -138.67 3.59 -33.33
CA GLY A 156 -138.48 3.72 -31.89
C GLY A 156 -137.09 3.21 -31.49
N TYR A 157 -136.37 3.95 -30.64
CA TYR A 157 -135.11 3.48 -30.07
C TYR A 157 -135.40 2.35 -29.06
N TYR A 158 -134.66 1.24 -29.14
CA TYR A 158 -134.60 0.25 -28.06
C TYR A 158 -133.17 -0.22 -27.86
N GLN A 159 -132.61 0.07 -26.68
CA GLN A 159 -131.32 -0.49 -26.26
C GLN A 159 -131.53 -1.92 -25.75
N PRO A 160 -130.57 -2.84 -25.95
CA PRO A 160 -130.56 -4.11 -25.24
C PRO A 160 -130.33 -3.86 -23.73
N PRO A 161 -130.91 -4.67 -22.81
CA PRO A 161 -130.88 -4.36 -21.39
C PRO A 161 -129.45 -4.39 -20.81
N LYS A 162 -129.04 -3.28 -20.19
CA LYS A 162 -127.91 -3.27 -19.25
C LYS A 162 -128.27 -4.14 -18.04
N CYS A 163 -127.50 -5.19 -17.78
CA CYS A 163 -127.55 -5.92 -16.51
C CYS A 163 -126.31 -5.56 -15.68
N CYS A 164 -126.52 -5.01 -14.48
CA CYS A 164 -125.50 -4.55 -13.53
C CYS A 164 -124.62 -3.36 -13.97
N ASP A 165 -125.11 -2.12 -13.78
CA ASP A 165 -124.24 -0.95 -13.60
C ASP A 165 -123.83 -0.82 -12.11
N ALA A 166 -122.54 -0.53 -11.87
CA ALA A 166 -121.93 0.19 -10.75
C ALA A 166 -122.17 -0.16 -9.25
N GLN A 167 -121.04 -0.26 -8.54
CA GLN A 167 -120.81 0.08 -7.11
C GLN A 167 -121.31 -0.85 -5.98
N ALA A 168 -120.76 -0.60 -4.79
CA ALA A 168 -120.86 -1.34 -3.52
C ALA A 168 -120.16 -2.72 -3.46
N GLN A 169 -119.79 -3.12 -2.24
CA GLN A 169 -119.05 -4.36 -1.95
C GLN A 169 -120.00 -5.53 -1.60
N ASP A 170 -119.43 -6.72 -1.75
CA ASP A 170 -119.83 -8.00 -1.15
C ASP A 170 -120.98 -8.85 -1.74
N SER A 171 -120.64 -10.12 -1.90
CA SER A 171 -121.48 -11.34 -1.87
C SER A 171 -122.77 -11.50 -2.70
N LYS A 172 -122.66 -12.41 -3.68
CA LYS A 172 -123.74 -13.27 -4.26
C LYS A 172 -124.81 -12.62 -5.16
N CYS A 173 -124.38 -11.97 -6.24
CA CYS A 173 -125.17 -12.04 -7.49
C CYS A 173 -125.06 -13.45 -8.11
N HIS A 174 -126.19 -14.02 -8.58
CA HIS A 174 -126.27 -15.39 -9.12
C HIS A 174 -126.66 -15.43 -10.61
N CYS A 175 -126.37 -14.38 -11.39
CA CYS A 175 -126.62 -14.42 -12.84
C CYS A 175 -125.70 -15.44 -13.55
N PRO A 176 -126.16 -16.09 -14.64
CA PRO A 176 -125.28 -16.84 -15.55
C PRO A 176 -124.17 -15.95 -16.17
N CYS A 177 -124.39 -14.63 -16.18
CA CYS A 177 -123.52 -13.63 -16.77
C CYS A 177 -122.15 -13.45 -16.08
N ASN A 178 -122.00 -13.93 -14.84
CA ASN A 178 -120.80 -13.70 -14.01
C ASN A 178 -120.05 -14.99 -13.63
N GLN A 179 -120.59 -16.17 -13.99
CA GLN A 179 -119.91 -17.46 -13.77
C GLN A 179 -118.66 -17.64 -14.65
N PRO A 180 -118.68 -17.47 -15.99
CA PRO A 180 -117.49 -17.65 -16.82
C PRO A 180 -116.36 -16.69 -16.42
N ARG A 181 -116.69 -15.41 -16.18
CA ARG A 181 -115.71 -14.42 -15.69
C ARG A 181 -115.06 -14.80 -14.36
N LYS A 182 -115.77 -15.51 -13.47
CA LYS A 182 -115.16 -16.02 -12.22
C LYS A 182 -114.21 -17.19 -12.46
N THR A 183 -114.52 -18.10 -13.37
CA THR A 183 -113.57 -19.17 -13.74
C THR A 183 -112.36 -18.62 -14.48
N ASP A 184 -112.55 -17.72 -15.45
CA ASP A 184 -111.45 -17.12 -16.22
C ASP A 184 -110.46 -16.38 -15.30
N VAL A 185 -110.96 -15.64 -14.29
CA VAL A 185 -110.13 -14.95 -13.29
C VAL A 185 -109.42 -15.93 -12.35
N LEU A 186 -110.02 -17.07 -12.00
CA LEU A 186 -109.35 -18.10 -11.20
C LEU A 186 -108.22 -18.78 -11.99
N HIS A 187 -108.47 -19.14 -13.26
CA HIS A 187 -107.44 -19.69 -14.15
C HIS A 187 -106.28 -18.72 -14.37
N GLU A 188 -106.56 -17.41 -14.47
CA GLU A 188 -105.52 -16.38 -14.58
C GLU A 188 -104.73 -16.18 -13.27
N ILE A 189 -105.38 -16.27 -12.10
CA ILE A 189 -104.70 -16.28 -10.80
C ILE A 189 -103.78 -17.49 -10.67
N GLU A 190 -104.23 -18.70 -11.04
CA GLU A 190 -103.39 -19.90 -11.03
C GLU A 190 -102.21 -19.79 -12.03
N ARG A 191 -102.45 -19.23 -13.21
CA ARG A 191 -101.40 -18.97 -14.22
C ARG A 191 -100.34 -18.02 -13.68
N LEU A 192 -100.76 -16.92 -13.06
CA LEU A 192 -99.86 -15.94 -12.44
C LEU A 192 -99.12 -16.49 -11.22
N GLN A 193 -99.74 -17.37 -10.43
CA GLN A 193 -99.07 -18.07 -9.33
C GLN A 193 -98.00 -19.05 -9.84
N ALA A 194 -98.28 -19.80 -10.91
CA ALA A 194 -97.30 -20.68 -11.56
C ALA A 194 -96.14 -19.88 -12.19
N GLU A 195 -96.45 -18.73 -12.81
CA GLU A 195 -95.45 -17.82 -13.38
C GLU A 195 -94.57 -17.18 -12.30
N THR A 196 -95.15 -16.70 -11.20
CA THR A 196 -94.42 -16.18 -10.03
C THR A 196 -93.48 -17.24 -9.46
N LYS A 197 -93.96 -18.47 -9.24
CA LYS A 197 -93.13 -19.58 -8.75
C LYS A 197 -92.02 -20.00 -9.72
N ASN A 198 -92.22 -19.83 -11.02
CA ASN A 198 -91.16 -20.02 -12.01
C ASN A 198 -90.08 -18.93 -11.90
N GLN A 199 -90.48 -17.67 -11.69
CA GLN A 199 -89.54 -16.56 -11.47
C GLN A 199 -88.75 -16.73 -10.16
N GLU A 200 -89.41 -17.15 -9.08
CA GLU A 200 -88.76 -17.47 -7.79
C GLU A 200 -87.66 -18.53 -7.93
N GLU A 201 -87.93 -19.66 -8.60
CA GLU A 201 -86.95 -20.73 -8.79
C GLU A 201 -85.77 -20.32 -9.71
N VAL A 202 -86.01 -19.42 -10.67
CA VAL A 202 -84.96 -18.83 -11.51
C VAL A 202 -84.09 -17.85 -10.70
N ILE A 203 -84.71 -17.00 -9.86
CA ILE A 203 -84.01 -16.11 -8.94
C ILE A 203 -83.14 -16.92 -7.96
N ASP A 204 -83.67 -18.02 -7.41
CA ASP A 204 -82.92 -18.90 -6.51
C ASP A 204 -81.79 -19.69 -7.18
N ALA A 205 -81.89 -19.96 -8.49
CA ALA A 205 -80.78 -20.49 -9.28
C ALA A 205 -79.65 -19.45 -9.41
N TYR A 206 -79.99 -18.20 -9.73
CA TYR A 206 -79.02 -17.12 -9.80
C TYR A 206 -78.39 -16.78 -8.44
N LYS A 207 -79.14 -16.80 -7.33
CA LYS A 207 -78.57 -16.68 -5.97
C LYS A 207 -77.50 -17.76 -5.71
N LYS A 208 -77.81 -19.03 -6.00
CA LYS A 208 -76.88 -20.16 -5.82
C LYS A 208 -75.66 -20.08 -6.75
N GLN A 209 -75.81 -19.43 -7.91
CA GLN A 209 -74.69 -19.12 -8.81
C GLN A 209 -73.78 -18.03 -8.24
N ILE A 210 -74.37 -16.97 -7.66
CA ILE A 210 -73.64 -15.88 -6.98
C ILE A 210 -72.92 -16.41 -5.73
N GLU A 211 -73.62 -17.08 -4.81
CA GLU A 211 -73.02 -17.71 -3.61
C GLU A 211 -71.81 -18.60 -3.94
N TYR A 212 -71.88 -19.31 -5.07
CA TYR A 212 -70.79 -20.16 -5.50
C TYR A 212 -69.62 -19.37 -6.09
N ARG A 213 -69.88 -18.29 -6.85
CA ARG A 213 -68.83 -17.36 -7.27
C ARG A 213 -68.18 -16.65 -6.09
N ASP A 214 -68.94 -16.28 -5.06
CA ASP A 214 -68.38 -15.66 -3.84
C ASP A 214 -67.46 -16.64 -3.09
N ARG A 215 -67.86 -17.91 -2.98
CA ARG A 215 -66.99 -18.98 -2.41
C ARG A 215 -65.74 -19.22 -3.26
N GLU A 216 -65.84 -19.13 -4.58
CA GLU A 216 -64.70 -19.26 -5.48
C GLU A 216 -63.77 -18.03 -5.43
N ILE A 217 -64.31 -16.82 -5.31
CA ILE A 217 -63.56 -15.59 -5.05
C ILE A 217 -62.84 -15.69 -3.69
N GLN A 218 -63.47 -16.25 -2.67
CA GLN A 218 -62.83 -16.54 -1.38
C GLN A 218 -61.72 -17.60 -1.50
N ARG A 219 -61.93 -18.69 -2.25
CA ARG A 219 -60.90 -19.72 -2.50
C ARG A 219 -59.70 -19.15 -3.24
N LEU A 220 -59.93 -18.39 -4.31
CA LEU A 220 -58.89 -17.74 -5.10
C LEU A 220 -58.18 -16.66 -4.27
N GLY A 221 -58.91 -15.86 -3.50
CA GLY A 221 -58.33 -14.87 -2.58
C GLY A 221 -57.42 -15.50 -1.51
N ALA A 222 -57.81 -16.65 -0.97
CA ALA A 222 -56.98 -17.42 -0.04
C ALA A 222 -55.70 -17.99 -0.69
N LEU A 223 -55.73 -18.29 -1.99
CA LEU A 223 -54.53 -18.69 -2.76
C LEU A 223 -53.64 -17.49 -3.12
N PHE A 224 -54.22 -16.35 -3.48
CA PHE A 224 -53.50 -15.11 -3.76
C PHE A 224 -52.85 -14.47 -2.52
N ALA A 225 -53.19 -14.93 -1.30
CA ALA A 225 -52.56 -14.50 -0.05
C ALA A 225 -51.09 -14.94 0.11
N GLY A 226 -50.53 -15.74 -0.81
CA GLY A 226 -49.08 -15.79 -1.06
C GLY A 226 -48.20 -16.52 -0.04
N GLY A 227 -48.74 -17.46 0.76
CA GLY A 227 -47.95 -18.19 1.75
C GLY A 227 -48.45 -19.61 2.06
N ARG A 228 -47.60 -20.43 2.69
CA ARG A 228 -48.03 -21.72 3.27
C ARG A 228 -49.12 -21.46 4.33
N PRO A 229 -50.18 -22.29 4.43
CA PRO A 229 -51.18 -22.15 5.48
C PRO A 229 -50.54 -22.18 6.88
N ALA A 230 -50.97 -21.28 7.78
CA ALA A 230 -50.39 -21.17 9.13
C ALA A 230 -50.45 -22.49 9.93
N ALA A 231 -51.49 -23.31 9.71
CA ALA A 231 -51.64 -24.63 10.32
C ALA A 231 -50.60 -25.67 9.85
N ALA A 232 -49.94 -25.47 8.70
CA ALA A 232 -48.81 -26.27 8.26
C ALA A 232 -47.49 -25.77 8.87
N LEU A 233 -47.27 -24.45 8.89
CA LEU A 233 -46.09 -23.83 9.52
C LEU A 233 -46.00 -24.14 11.02
N ALA A 234 -47.14 -24.21 11.71
CA ALA A 234 -47.23 -24.61 13.12
C ALA A 234 -46.87 -26.09 13.37
N LYS A 235 -46.75 -26.92 12.33
CA LYS A 235 -46.51 -28.36 12.42
C LYS A 235 -45.07 -28.77 12.11
N ASP A 236 -44.39 -27.97 11.28
CA ASP A 236 -43.01 -28.20 10.84
C ASP A 236 -41.96 -27.42 11.71
N CYS A 237 -42.40 -26.70 12.75
CA CYS A 237 -41.52 -25.81 13.54
C CYS A 237 -40.67 -26.58 14.57
N CYS A 238 -39.34 -26.62 14.36
CA CYS A 238 -38.39 -27.40 15.16
C CYS A 238 -37.99 -26.80 16.53
N TYR A 239 -38.44 -25.59 16.87
CA TYR A 239 -37.93 -24.85 18.04
C TYR A 239 -38.57 -25.30 19.36
N ARG A 240 -37.77 -25.94 20.24
CA ARG A 240 -38.20 -26.38 21.59
C ARG A 240 -38.09 -25.32 22.70
N SER A 241 -37.66 -24.10 22.40
CA SER A 241 -37.50 -23.00 23.38
C SER A 241 -38.48 -21.85 23.10
N VAL A 242 -39.67 -21.93 23.69
CA VAL A 242 -40.75 -20.92 23.53
C VAL A 242 -40.30 -19.52 24.00
N ASN A 243 -39.41 -19.43 25.00
CA ASN A 243 -38.98 -18.15 25.58
C ASN A 243 -38.14 -17.32 24.61
N SER A 244 -37.14 -17.92 23.94
CA SER A 244 -36.35 -17.20 22.93
C SER A 244 -37.21 -16.81 21.72
N LEU A 245 -38.15 -17.68 21.35
CA LEU A 245 -39.13 -17.38 20.31
C LEU A 245 -40.05 -16.20 20.68
N ASN A 246 -40.43 -16.03 21.95
CA ASN A 246 -41.20 -14.85 22.39
C ASN A 246 -40.37 -13.57 22.34
N GLU A 247 -39.08 -13.61 22.66
CA GLU A 247 -38.20 -12.44 22.54
C GLU A 247 -37.98 -12.06 21.07
N ASP A 248 -37.76 -13.03 20.18
CA ASP A 248 -37.55 -12.78 18.76
C ASP A 248 -38.86 -12.40 18.05
N VAL A 249 -40.00 -12.97 18.44
CA VAL A 249 -41.33 -12.51 18.01
C VAL A 249 -41.62 -11.09 18.53
N GLY A 250 -41.14 -10.72 19.72
CA GLY A 250 -41.20 -9.35 20.23
C GLY A 250 -40.45 -8.38 19.34
N LYS A 251 -39.16 -8.64 19.07
CA LYS A 251 -38.31 -7.85 18.15
C LYS A 251 -38.95 -7.74 16.76
N LEU A 252 -39.43 -8.86 16.20
CA LEU A 252 -40.10 -8.87 14.89
C LEU A 252 -41.45 -8.12 14.89
N GLN A 253 -42.15 -8.02 16.02
CA GLN A 253 -43.35 -7.18 16.16
C GLN A 253 -42.99 -5.69 16.25
N GLU A 254 -41.92 -5.33 16.96
CA GLU A 254 -41.39 -3.96 17.01
C GLU A 254 -40.86 -3.50 15.64
N GLU A 255 -40.07 -4.33 14.96
CA GLU A 255 -39.60 -4.09 13.59
C GLU A 255 -40.77 -3.97 12.61
N LYS A 256 -41.76 -4.87 12.70
CA LYS A 256 -43.00 -4.78 11.91
C LYS A 256 -43.73 -3.45 12.16
N LEU A 257 -43.87 -3.02 13.42
CA LEU A 257 -44.53 -1.76 13.75
C LEU A 257 -43.74 -0.56 13.20
N ALA A 258 -42.42 -0.56 13.34
CA ALA A 258 -41.55 0.48 12.81
C ALA A 258 -41.59 0.54 11.26
N MET A 259 -41.68 -0.61 10.58
CA MET A 259 -41.82 -0.68 9.12
C MET A 259 -43.24 -0.31 8.65
N GLN A 260 -44.29 -0.63 9.41
CA GLN A 260 -45.64 -0.13 9.14
C GLN A 260 -45.74 1.39 9.30
N ASN A 261 -45.09 1.98 10.30
CA ASN A 261 -45.04 3.44 10.47
C ASN A 261 -44.27 4.12 9.35
N LYS A 262 -43.09 3.60 8.96
CA LYS A 262 -42.34 4.09 7.79
C LYS A 262 -43.16 3.98 6.50
N LEU A 263 -43.98 2.94 6.35
CA LEU A 263 -44.87 2.79 5.20
C LEU A 263 -46.01 3.82 5.20
N THR A 264 -46.64 4.11 6.35
CA THR A 264 -47.69 5.14 6.42
C THR A 264 -47.14 6.55 6.23
N GLU A 265 -45.94 6.85 6.74
CA GLU A 265 -45.20 8.09 6.47
C GLU A 265 -44.85 8.23 4.98
N ALA A 266 -44.36 7.15 4.34
CA ALA A 266 -44.08 7.12 2.91
C ALA A 266 -45.35 7.34 2.06
N MET A 267 -46.48 6.70 2.40
CA MET A 267 -47.76 6.93 1.72
C MET A 267 -48.28 8.36 1.93
N ALA A 268 -48.16 8.93 3.13
CA ALA A 268 -48.57 10.32 3.40
C ALA A 268 -47.70 11.33 2.61
N SER A 269 -46.40 11.05 2.48
CA SER A 269 -45.48 11.80 1.62
C SER A 269 -45.84 11.67 0.14
N GLN A 270 -46.15 10.46 -0.32
CA GLN A 270 -46.61 10.19 -1.70
C GLN A 270 -47.94 10.88 -2.02
N GLU A 271 -48.91 10.88 -1.10
CA GLU A 271 -50.16 11.65 -1.24
C GLU A 271 -49.88 13.15 -1.33
N SER A 272 -48.98 13.68 -0.50
CA SER A 272 -48.59 15.10 -0.52
C SER A 272 -47.92 15.48 -1.85
N ALA A 273 -47.03 14.63 -2.35
CA ALA A 273 -46.40 14.78 -3.66
C ALA A 273 -47.43 14.69 -4.81
N SER A 274 -48.35 13.73 -4.75
CA SER A 274 -49.44 13.57 -5.73
C SER A 274 -50.37 14.80 -5.76
N LYS A 275 -50.74 15.33 -4.59
CA LYS A 275 -51.57 16.55 -4.47
C LYS A 275 -50.84 17.81 -4.98
N LYS A 276 -49.50 17.86 -4.90
CA LYS A 276 -48.68 18.90 -5.54
C LYS A 276 -48.62 18.71 -7.06
N LEU A 277 -48.38 17.49 -7.54
CA LEU A 277 -48.32 17.15 -8.96
C LEU A 277 -49.66 17.44 -9.67
N GLN A 278 -50.79 17.09 -9.06
CA GLN A 278 -52.11 17.42 -9.58
C GLN A 278 -52.28 18.93 -9.75
N LYS A 279 -51.99 19.74 -8.72
CA LYS A 279 -52.06 21.21 -8.80
C LYS A 279 -51.15 21.78 -9.88
N LEU A 280 -49.96 21.22 -10.09
CA LEU A 280 -49.07 21.62 -11.18
C LEU A 280 -49.64 21.22 -12.55
N SER A 281 -50.26 20.05 -12.69
CA SER A 281 -50.94 19.64 -13.93
C SER A 281 -52.15 20.51 -14.26
N GLU A 282 -52.93 20.92 -13.24
CA GLU A 282 -54.05 21.86 -13.39
C GLU A 282 -53.55 23.25 -13.79
N ARG A 283 -52.45 23.73 -13.20
CA ARG A 283 -51.79 24.98 -13.58
C ARG A 283 -51.24 24.94 -15.01
N ASN A 284 -50.61 23.85 -15.41
CA ASN A 284 -50.13 23.68 -16.78
C ASN A 284 -51.28 23.64 -17.79
N ARG A 285 -52.39 22.96 -17.46
CA ARG A 285 -53.60 22.93 -18.31
C ARG A 285 -54.27 24.31 -18.43
N GLN A 286 -54.15 25.18 -17.42
CA GLN A 286 -54.55 26.59 -17.52
C GLN A 286 -53.63 27.36 -18.47
N LEU A 287 -52.31 27.27 -18.29
CA LEU A 287 -51.32 27.94 -19.14
C LEU A 287 -51.41 27.50 -20.61
N GLU A 288 -51.66 26.21 -20.87
CA GLU A 288 -51.94 25.68 -22.21
C GLU A 288 -53.22 26.27 -22.83
N HIS A 289 -54.21 26.63 -22.02
CA HIS A 289 -55.45 27.24 -22.49
C HIS A 289 -55.25 28.73 -22.77
N GLU A 290 -54.57 29.45 -21.87
CA GLU A 290 -54.16 30.85 -22.02
C GLU A 290 -53.30 31.03 -23.29
N LEU A 291 -52.35 30.12 -23.55
CA LEU A 291 -51.53 30.14 -24.77
C LEU A 291 -52.35 29.93 -26.05
N LYS A 292 -53.32 29.01 -26.04
CA LYS A 292 -54.23 28.77 -27.20
C LYS A 292 -55.17 29.95 -27.44
N GLU A 293 -55.59 30.67 -26.40
CA GLU A 293 -56.36 31.91 -26.55
C GLU A 293 -55.51 33.03 -27.20
N ILE A 294 -54.26 33.19 -26.76
CA ILE A 294 -53.31 34.14 -27.36
C ILE A 294 -53.01 33.79 -28.82
N GLU A 295 -52.84 32.50 -29.14
CA GLU A 295 -52.65 32.00 -30.51
C GLU A 295 -53.85 32.31 -31.42
N ASN A 296 -55.08 32.02 -30.96
CA ASN A 296 -56.30 32.33 -31.70
C ASN A 296 -56.48 33.85 -31.93
N VAL A 297 -56.17 34.68 -30.94
CA VAL A 297 -56.21 36.14 -31.08
C VAL A 297 -55.15 36.64 -32.08
N ALA A 298 -53.94 36.10 -32.05
CA ALA A 298 -52.89 36.44 -33.00
C ALA A 298 -53.29 36.10 -34.45
N LEU A 299 -53.81 34.89 -34.67
CA LEU A 299 -54.30 34.44 -35.98
C LEU A 299 -55.48 35.31 -36.48
N SER A 300 -56.39 35.71 -35.58
CA SER A 300 -57.49 36.62 -35.92
C SER A 300 -56.96 37.98 -36.40
N VAL A 301 -56.04 38.60 -35.66
CA VAL A 301 -55.44 39.90 -36.01
C VAL A 301 -54.63 39.82 -37.30
N GLU A 302 -53.90 38.72 -37.54
CA GLU A 302 -53.18 38.50 -38.80
C GLU A 302 -54.16 38.37 -39.98
N SER A 303 -55.28 37.65 -39.81
CA SER A 303 -56.31 37.53 -40.86
C SER A 303 -56.98 38.87 -41.19
N GLU A 304 -57.25 39.71 -40.19
CA GLU A 304 -57.82 41.05 -40.37
C GLU A 304 -56.81 42.00 -41.05
N ALA A 305 -55.53 41.93 -40.69
CA ALA A 305 -54.47 42.69 -41.35
C ALA A 305 -54.33 42.30 -42.83
N ASN A 306 -54.33 41.00 -43.14
CA ASN A 306 -54.25 40.50 -44.51
C ASN A 306 -55.46 40.91 -45.37
N LEU A 307 -56.67 40.88 -44.81
CA LEU A 307 -57.87 41.39 -45.48
C LEU A 307 -57.76 42.90 -45.77
N ASN A 308 -57.31 43.69 -44.80
CA ASN A 308 -57.10 45.13 -44.98
C ASN A 308 -56.06 45.44 -46.07
N ILE A 309 -54.97 44.67 -46.15
CA ILE A 309 -53.94 44.82 -47.20
C ILE A 309 -54.57 44.58 -48.58
N LEU A 310 -55.27 43.46 -48.78
CA LEU A 310 -55.92 43.11 -50.05
C LEU A 310 -56.90 44.20 -50.52
N ASP A 311 -57.66 44.82 -49.61
CA ASP A 311 -58.57 45.93 -49.97
C ASP A 311 -57.82 47.24 -50.28
N LYS A 312 -56.63 47.49 -49.73
CA LYS A 312 -55.80 48.63 -50.17
C LYS A 312 -55.13 48.36 -51.52
N GLU A 313 -54.69 47.13 -51.78
CA GLU A 313 -54.14 46.72 -53.08
C GLU A 313 -55.18 46.87 -54.20
N ARG A 314 -56.43 46.44 -53.95
CA ARG A 314 -57.57 46.67 -54.86
C ARG A 314 -57.74 48.15 -55.19
N VAL A 315 -57.81 49.03 -54.19
CA VAL A 315 -57.95 50.49 -54.38
C VAL A 315 -56.76 51.08 -55.16
N ASN A 316 -55.54 50.60 -54.92
CA ASN A 316 -54.34 51.05 -55.63
C ASN A 316 -54.38 50.64 -57.12
N SER A 317 -54.77 49.39 -57.39
CA SER A 317 -55.01 48.88 -58.75
C SER A 317 -56.08 49.68 -59.49
N ASP A 318 -57.22 49.95 -58.84
CA ASP A 318 -58.32 50.77 -59.38
C ASP A 318 -57.86 52.19 -59.77
N LEU A 319 -57.05 52.83 -58.92
CA LEU A 319 -56.46 54.14 -59.21
C LEU A 319 -55.44 54.07 -60.36
N GLN A 320 -54.65 53.00 -60.45
CA GLN A 320 -53.69 52.79 -61.53
C GLN A 320 -54.38 52.56 -62.88
N ILE A 321 -55.49 51.82 -62.91
CA ILE A 321 -56.33 51.61 -64.10
C ILE A 321 -56.99 52.93 -64.54
N ARG A 322 -57.58 53.70 -63.60
CA ARG A 322 -58.16 55.02 -63.91
C ARG A 322 -57.11 56.00 -64.45
N LEU A 323 -55.88 55.96 -63.92
CA LEU A 323 -54.77 56.78 -64.38
C LEU A 323 -54.30 56.40 -65.80
N GLN A 324 -54.31 55.11 -66.14
CA GLN A 324 -54.06 54.63 -67.51
C GLN A 324 -55.17 55.08 -68.47
N GLN A 325 -56.46 54.90 -68.09
CA GLN A 325 -57.61 55.33 -68.90
C GLN A 325 -57.60 56.84 -69.15
N SER A 326 -57.37 57.65 -68.12
CA SER A 326 -57.20 59.11 -68.24
C SER A 326 -56.03 59.46 -69.17
N SER A 327 -54.90 58.75 -69.06
CA SER A 327 -53.73 58.96 -69.92
C SER A 327 -53.93 58.53 -71.38
N MET A 328 -54.80 57.55 -71.66
CA MET A 328 -55.20 57.19 -73.03
C MET A 328 -56.13 58.24 -73.62
N ARG A 329 -57.16 58.67 -72.87
CA ARG A 329 -58.09 59.74 -73.27
C ARG A 329 -57.38 61.05 -73.59
N ILE A 330 -56.29 61.36 -72.89
CA ILE A 330 -55.43 62.50 -73.20
C ILE A 330 -54.75 62.34 -74.56
N LYS A 331 -54.13 61.19 -74.86
CA LYS A 331 -53.51 60.93 -76.16
C LYS A 331 -54.52 60.97 -77.32
N GLU A 332 -55.73 60.47 -77.09
CA GLU A 332 -56.83 60.55 -78.06
C GLU A 332 -57.22 62.01 -78.35
N LEU A 333 -57.33 62.85 -77.31
CA LEU A 333 -57.61 64.28 -77.48
C LEU A 333 -56.44 65.06 -78.10
N GLU A 334 -55.19 64.71 -77.76
CA GLU A 334 -53.97 65.29 -78.35
C GLU A 334 -53.87 64.97 -79.85
N THR A 335 -54.00 63.71 -80.24
CA THR A 335 -53.95 63.30 -81.66
C THR A 335 -55.11 63.89 -82.49
N ILE A 336 -56.31 64.04 -81.91
CA ILE A 336 -57.43 64.73 -82.58
C ILE A 336 -57.13 66.23 -82.84
N LEU A 337 -56.34 66.89 -81.99
CA LEU A 337 -55.90 68.27 -82.18
C LEU A 337 -54.74 68.37 -83.19
N GLU A 338 -53.77 67.45 -83.17
CA GLU A 338 -52.66 67.39 -84.14
C GLU A 338 -53.16 67.16 -85.58
N VAL A 339 -54.10 66.23 -85.78
CA VAL A 339 -54.70 65.93 -87.10
C VAL A 339 -55.47 67.14 -87.66
N LYS A 340 -56.12 67.94 -86.80
CA LYS A 340 -56.78 69.19 -87.21
C LYS A 340 -55.81 70.34 -87.49
N SER A 341 -54.66 70.36 -86.83
CA SER A 341 -53.66 71.43 -86.98
C SER A 341 -52.81 71.30 -88.24
N SER A 342 -52.86 70.16 -88.94
CA SER A 342 -51.94 69.80 -90.03
C SER A 342 -52.59 69.70 -91.43
N GLY A 343 -53.92 69.79 -91.54
CA GLY A 343 -54.65 69.69 -92.80
C GLY A 343 -55.08 71.03 -93.38
N GLY A 344 -54.33 71.58 -94.34
CA GLY A 344 -54.66 72.83 -95.02
C GLY A 344 -55.03 72.68 -96.50
N PHE A 345 -56.31 72.78 -96.85
CA PHE A 345 -56.75 73.24 -98.18
C PHE A 345 -58.15 73.90 -98.16
N THR A 346 -58.14 75.11 -98.70
CA THR A 346 -59.13 76.15 -99.08
C THR A 346 -60.59 75.70 -99.53
N PRO A 347 -61.55 76.63 -99.76
CA PRO A 347 -62.64 76.88 -98.80
C PRO A 347 -64.07 76.86 -99.40
N ILE A 348 -65.13 77.03 -98.58
CA ILE A 348 -66.41 77.67 -99.00
C ILE A 348 -67.31 78.01 -97.78
N SER A 349 -67.97 79.16 -97.86
CA SER A 349 -69.13 79.66 -97.08
C SER A 349 -69.24 79.50 -95.54
N SER A 350 -69.13 80.65 -94.86
CA SER A 350 -70.04 81.14 -93.78
C SER A 350 -70.16 80.47 -92.40
N SER A 351 -70.32 81.33 -91.38
CA SER A 351 -70.87 81.08 -90.03
C SER A 351 -70.03 80.30 -88.99
N ALA A 352 -68.99 80.98 -88.48
CA ALA A 352 -68.77 81.27 -87.04
C ALA A 352 -68.80 80.17 -85.93
N SER A 353 -69.05 78.89 -86.20
CA SER A 353 -69.14 77.84 -85.18
C SER A 353 -67.87 76.98 -85.01
N ALA A 354 -66.87 77.12 -85.90
CA ALA A 354 -65.66 76.28 -85.84
C ALA A 354 -64.83 76.52 -84.55
N CYS A 355 -64.69 77.78 -84.12
CA CYS A 355 -63.85 78.15 -82.98
C CYS A 355 -64.42 77.74 -81.60
N SER A 356 -65.73 77.48 -81.48
CA SER A 356 -66.34 77.00 -80.24
C SER A 356 -66.12 75.50 -80.01
N LEU A 357 -66.03 74.71 -81.08
CA LEU A 357 -65.75 73.28 -81.00
C LEU A 357 -64.28 73.01 -80.61
N ASP A 358 -63.36 73.85 -81.07
CA ASP A 358 -61.94 73.71 -80.79
C ASP A 358 -61.60 74.12 -79.34
N SER A 359 -62.23 75.20 -78.84
CA SER A 359 -62.11 75.60 -77.43
C SER A 359 -62.78 74.62 -76.46
N THR A 360 -63.86 73.92 -76.85
CA THR A 360 -64.43 72.84 -76.04
C THR A 360 -63.56 71.58 -76.03
N LEU A 361 -62.95 71.19 -77.15
CA LEU A 361 -61.93 70.13 -77.18
C LEU A 361 -60.70 70.47 -76.32
N GLN A 362 -60.18 71.69 -76.45
CA GLN A 362 -59.03 72.16 -75.67
C GLN A 362 -59.35 72.24 -74.16
N ASN A 363 -60.58 72.59 -73.78
CA ASN A 363 -61.02 72.56 -72.39
C ASN A 363 -61.24 71.13 -71.86
N ALA A 364 -61.74 70.20 -72.68
CA ALA A 364 -61.80 68.78 -72.33
C ALA A 364 -60.40 68.18 -72.13
N LEU A 365 -59.41 68.57 -72.94
CA LEU A 365 -58.01 68.17 -72.76
C LEU A 365 -57.38 68.76 -71.48
N LYS A 366 -57.70 70.02 -71.13
CA LYS A 366 -57.29 70.64 -69.85
C LYS A 366 -57.89 69.88 -68.66
N GLN A 367 -59.20 69.62 -68.69
CA GLN A 367 -59.90 68.87 -67.65
C GLN A 367 -59.32 67.45 -67.50
N ALA A 368 -59.11 66.71 -68.59
CA ALA A 368 -58.53 65.37 -68.53
C ALA A 368 -57.09 65.41 -67.94
N ASN A 369 -56.28 66.42 -68.29
CA ASN A 369 -54.96 66.62 -67.69
C ASN A 369 -55.01 67.05 -66.21
N GLU A 370 -56.09 67.68 -65.76
CA GLU A 370 -56.34 68.00 -64.34
C GLU A 370 -56.79 66.76 -63.56
N GLU A 371 -57.67 65.93 -64.13
CA GLU A 371 -58.02 64.60 -63.61
C GLU A 371 -56.77 63.71 -63.48
N LYS A 372 -55.91 63.67 -64.50
CA LYS A 372 -54.62 62.96 -64.46
C LYS A 372 -53.68 63.50 -63.38
N ARG A 373 -53.58 64.83 -63.23
CA ARG A 373 -52.78 65.47 -62.15
C ARG A 373 -53.34 65.14 -60.76
N ALA A 374 -54.67 65.11 -60.59
CA ALA A 374 -55.31 64.73 -59.33
C ALA A 374 -55.08 63.25 -58.98
N LEU A 375 -55.22 62.34 -59.94
CA LEU A 375 -54.94 60.91 -59.77
C LEU A 375 -53.46 60.66 -59.45
N TYR A 376 -52.52 61.32 -60.13
CA TYR A 376 -51.10 61.26 -59.78
C TYR A 376 -50.81 61.77 -58.36
N LYS A 377 -51.49 62.84 -57.93
CA LYS A 377 -51.35 63.34 -56.56
C LYS A 377 -51.84 62.31 -55.54
N GLN A 378 -53.03 61.74 -55.74
CA GLN A 378 -53.59 60.70 -54.86
C GLN A 378 -52.69 59.46 -54.79
N LEU A 379 -52.16 59.00 -55.92
CA LEU A 379 -51.22 57.87 -55.99
C LEU A 379 -49.90 58.16 -55.23
N ASN A 380 -49.36 59.38 -55.37
CA ASN A 380 -48.15 59.79 -54.65
C ASN A 380 -48.40 59.95 -53.14
N GLU A 381 -49.56 60.47 -52.73
CA GLU A 381 -49.92 60.53 -51.31
C GLU A 381 -50.11 59.12 -50.70
N LEU A 382 -50.61 58.13 -51.46
CA LEU A 382 -50.67 56.74 -51.02
C LEU A 382 -49.26 56.15 -50.83
N LYS A 383 -48.36 56.33 -51.80
CA LYS A 383 -46.96 55.89 -51.69
C LYS A 383 -46.19 56.55 -50.55
N GLN A 384 -46.50 57.81 -50.23
CA GLN A 384 -45.93 58.49 -49.05
C GLN A 384 -46.44 57.89 -47.73
N ARG A 385 -47.72 57.51 -47.66
CA ARG A 385 -48.29 56.80 -46.49
C ARG A 385 -47.71 55.39 -46.35
N GLU A 386 -47.55 54.66 -47.46
CA GLU A 386 -46.88 53.35 -47.53
C GLU A 386 -45.44 53.42 -46.98
N HIS A 387 -44.63 54.37 -47.48
CA HIS A 387 -43.26 54.56 -46.98
C HIS A 387 -43.21 54.96 -45.49
N ALA A 388 -44.15 55.78 -45.02
CA ALA A 388 -44.24 56.11 -43.59
C ALA A 388 -44.56 54.88 -42.72
N LEU A 389 -45.52 54.05 -43.16
CA LEU A 389 -45.87 52.80 -42.48
C LEU A 389 -44.72 51.78 -42.47
N LEU A 390 -43.94 51.68 -43.55
CA LEU A 390 -42.73 50.85 -43.58
C LEU A 390 -41.69 51.32 -42.56
N CYS A 391 -41.44 52.63 -42.47
CA CYS A 391 -40.53 53.19 -41.47
C CYS A 391 -41.03 52.97 -40.02
N ASP A 392 -42.34 52.97 -39.77
CA ASP A 392 -42.89 52.66 -38.45
C ASP A 392 -42.88 51.16 -38.14
N TYR A 393 -43.12 50.29 -39.13
CA TYR A 393 -42.92 48.85 -39.02
C TYR A 393 -41.46 48.52 -38.64
N GLU A 394 -40.47 49.16 -39.26
CA GLU A 394 -39.05 48.97 -38.90
C GLU A 394 -38.75 49.42 -37.47
N LYS A 395 -39.30 50.55 -37.01
CA LYS A 395 -39.19 51.01 -35.61
C LYS A 395 -39.80 49.99 -34.64
N VAL A 396 -40.96 49.43 -34.97
CA VAL A 396 -41.63 48.39 -34.15
C VAL A 396 -40.83 47.09 -34.15
N LYS A 397 -40.35 46.63 -35.32
CA LYS A 397 -39.49 45.45 -35.47
C LYS A 397 -38.18 45.58 -34.68
N ALA A 398 -37.56 46.77 -34.68
CA ALA A 398 -36.37 47.07 -33.88
C ALA A 398 -36.66 47.09 -32.37
N LYS A 399 -37.81 47.65 -31.94
CA LYS A 399 -38.26 47.59 -30.53
C LYS A 399 -38.53 46.15 -30.10
N TYR A 400 -39.27 45.38 -30.89
CA TYR A 400 -39.58 43.97 -30.64
C TYR A 400 -38.31 43.11 -30.57
N SER A 401 -37.35 43.33 -31.48
CA SER A 401 -36.06 42.60 -31.45
C SER A 401 -35.28 42.87 -30.16
N LYS A 402 -35.24 44.13 -29.70
CA LYS A 402 -34.62 44.49 -28.40
C LYS A 402 -35.36 43.88 -27.21
N LEU A 403 -36.69 43.76 -27.29
CA LEU A 403 -37.52 43.09 -26.28
C LEU A 403 -37.29 41.58 -26.26
N LYS A 404 -37.22 40.92 -27.42
CA LYS A 404 -36.91 39.50 -27.57
C LYS A 404 -35.53 39.16 -26.98
N VAL A 405 -34.50 39.97 -27.27
CA VAL A 405 -33.17 39.81 -26.65
C VAL A 405 -33.25 39.93 -25.13
N LYS A 406 -33.91 40.96 -24.58
CA LYS A 406 -34.09 41.12 -23.13
C LYS A 406 -34.82 39.94 -22.48
N LEU A 407 -35.86 39.41 -23.13
CA LEU A 407 -36.59 38.25 -22.63
C LEU A 407 -35.73 36.98 -22.64
N SER A 408 -34.94 36.77 -23.70
CA SER A 408 -33.94 35.68 -23.75
C SER A 408 -32.88 35.83 -22.65
N SER A 409 -32.40 37.05 -22.36
CA SER A 409 -31.50 37.30 -21.23
C SER A 409 -32.15 37.00 -19.88
N GLN A 410 -33.43 37.33 -19.69
CA GLN A 410 -34.17 37.01 -18.45
C GLN A 410 -34.39 35.50 -18.28
N ILE A 411 -34.62 34.75 -19.36
CA ILE A 411 -34.73 33.29 -19.32
C ILE A 411 -33.37 32.66 -18.95
N ALA A 412 -32.25 33.17 -19.47
CA ALA A 412 -30.91 32.72 -19.07
C ALA A 412 -30.65 32.99 -17.58
N PHE A 413 -30.94 34.21 -17.09
CA PHE A 413 -30.80 34.58 -15.67
C PHE A 413 -31.75 33.78 -14.75
N GLY A 414 -32.89 33.31 -15.28
CA GLY A 414 -33.80 32.39 -14.58
C GLY A 414 -33.23 30.99 -14.40
N ALA A 415 -32.37 30.52 -15.32
CA ALA A 415 -31.71 29.21 -15.20
C ALA A 415 -30.59 29.21 -14.16
N GLU A 416 -29.83 30.31 -14.03
CA GLU A 416 -28.75 30.44 -13.04
C GLU A 416 -29.28 30.39 -11.60
N ASN A 417 -30.50 30.90 -11.35
CA ASN A 417 -31.13 30.93 -10.02
C ASN A 417 -31.69 29.57 -9.53
N VAL A 418 -31.46 28.47 -10.26
CA VAL A 418 -31.78 27.10 -9.83
C VAL A 418 -30.51 26.26 -9.57
N ALA A 419 -29.32 26.77 -9.91
CA ALA A 419 -28.03 26.06 -9.82
C ALA A 419 -27.21 26.44 -8.57
N GLY A 420 -27.84 26.44 -7.39
CA GLY A 420 -27.29 26.98 -6.13
C GLY A 420 -26.08 26.27 -5.51
N GLU A 421 -25.45 25.31 -6.19
CA GLU A 421 -24.32 24.49 -5.69
C GLU A 421 -23.10 24.49 -6.65
N GLY A 422 -23.07 25.39 -7.65
CA GLY A 422 -22.08 25.35 -8.75
C GLY A 422 -20.74 26.09 -8.56
N ALA A 423 -20.47 26.70 -7.40
CA ALA A 423 -19.41 27.71 -7.27
C ALA A 423 -17.96 27.21 -7.48
N ASP A 424 -17.65 25.97 -7.12
CA ASP A 424 -16.27 25.46 -7.00
C ASP A 424 -15.60 25.14 -8.37
N SER A 425 -16.40 24.89 -9.41
CA SER A 425 -15.88 24.46 -10.73
C SER A 425 -15.09 25.55 -11.47
N GLY A 426 -15.42 26.83 -11.25
CA GLY A 426 -14.71 27.95 -11.87
C GLY A 426 -13.30 28.13 -11.30
N GLU A 427 -13.18 28.12 -9.97
CA GLU A 427 -11.90 28.31 -9.28
C GLU A 427 -10.95 27.13 -9.53
N MET A 428 -11.46 25.90 -9.58
CA MET A 428 -10.64 24.72 -9.89
C MET A 428 -10.05 24.78 -11.31
N LYS A 429 -10.80 25.26 -12.32
CA LYS A 429 -10.28 25.42 -13.69
C LYS A 429 -9.18 26.48 -13.78
N GLN A 430 -9.32 27.58 -13.05
CA GLN A 430 -8.30 28.63 -13.01
C GLN A 430 -7.03 28.18 -12.26
N LYS A 431 -7.19 27.35 -11.20
CA LYS A 431 -6.08 26.69 -10.50
C LYS A 431 -5.36 25.66 -11.39
N LEU A 432 -6.09 24.88 -12.20
CA LEU A 432 -5.50 23.93 -13.15
C LEU A 432 -4.63 24.63 -14.20
N ALA A 433 -5.13 25.69 -14.85
CA ALA A 433 -4.34 26.46 -15.82
C ALA A 433 -3.03 27.01 -15.19
N GLY A 434 -3.12 27.56 -13.97
CA GLY A 434 -1.95 28.04 -13.22
C GLY A 434 -0.99 26.95 -12.71
N LEU A 435 -1.40 25.68 -12.71
CA LEU A 435 -0.54 24.52 -12.41
C LEU A 435 0.12 23.97 -13.69
N GLU A 436 -0.60 23.94 -14.81
CA GLU A 436 -0.06 23.56 -16.13
C GLU A 436 1.06 24.51 -16.59
N GLU A 437 0.91 25.81 -16.32
CA GLU A 437 1.94 26.80 -16.62
C GLU A 437 3.22 26.59 -15.79
N ARG A 438 3.09 26.40 -14.47
CA ARG A 438 4.22 26.09 -13.58
C ARG A 438 4.88 24.75 -13.91
N LEU A 439 4.11 23.76 -14.36
CA LEU A 439 4.67 22.48 -14.80
C LEU A 439 5.57 22.66 -16.03
N ARG A 440 5.20 23.57 -16.95
CA ARG A 440 6.01 23.94 -18.12
C ARG A 440 7.31 24.64 -17.72
N GLU A 441 7.23 25.63 -16.82
CA GLU A 441 8.41 26.34 -16.28
C GLU A 441 9.41 25.36 -15.62
N VAL A 442 8.91 24.43 -14.80
CA VAL A 442 9.75 23.41 -14.14
C VAL A 442 10.35 22.40 -15.13
N GLN A 443 9.67 22.11 -16.24
CA GLN A 443 10.25 21.28 -17.32
C GLN A 443 11.37 22.02 -18.06
N GLU A 444 11.20 23.29 -18.38
CA GLU A 444 12.23 24.12 -19.02
C GLU A 444 13.47 24.33 -18.13
N GLU A 445 13.27 24.55 -16.82
CA GLU A 445 14.36 24.59 -15.83
C GLU A 445 15.10 23.25 -15.73
N ARG A 446 14.38 22.13 -15.69
CA ARG A 446 14.96 20.78 -15.66
C ARG A 446 15.78 20.50 -16.91
N ASP A 447 15.33 20.94 -18.09
CA ASP A 447 16.07 20.72 -19.34
C ASP A 447 17.25 21.68 -19.53
N ARG A 448 17.18 22.92 -19.01
CA ARG A 448 18.37 23.80 -18.86
C ARG A 448 19.43 23.13 -17.98
N CYS A 449 19.05 22.69 -16.78
CA CYS A 449 19.96 22.05 -15.82
C CYS A 449 20.53 20.71 -16.35
N CYS A 450 19.74 19.92 -17.08
CA CYS A 450 20.22 18.72 -17.78
C CYS A 450 21.28 19.06 -18.85
N GLY A 451 21.07 20.14 -19.62
CA GLY A 451 22.02 20.65 -20.61
C GLY A 451 23.34 21.11 -19.99
N GLU A 452 23.30 21.81 -18.87
CA GLU A 452 24.52 22.23 -18.13
C GLU A 452 25.25 21.04 -17.51
N SER A 453 24.51 20.11 -16.88
CA SER A 453 25.05 18.85 -16.38
C SER A 453 25.73 18.01 -17.48
N LYS A 454 25.26 18.11 -18.73
CA LYS A 454 25.93 17.48 -19.88
C LYS A 454 27.23 18.21 -20.24
N ARG A 455 27.19 19.54 -20.41
CA ARG A 455 28.39 20.37 -20.70
C ARG A 455 29.49 20.19 -19.65
N LEU A 456 29.14 20.11 -18.37
CA LEU A 456 30.09 19.87 -17.28
C LEU A 456 30.72 18.47 -17.37
N ARG A 457 29.95 17.44 -17.71
CA ARG A 457 30.48 16.08 -17.96
C ARG A 457 31.42 16.05 -19.17
N ASP A 458 31.06 16.74 -20.26
CA ASP A 458 31.88 16.82 -21.47
C ASP A 458 33.23 17.55 -21.20
N SER A 459 33.23 18.60 -20.37
CA SER A 459 34.46 19.26 -19.90
C SER A 459 35.29 18.39 -18.97
N ILE A 460 34.67 17.66 -18.03
CA ILE A 460 35.38 16.71 -17.14
C ILE A 460 36.00 15.57 -17.95
N ALA A 461 35.34 15.09 -19.02
CA ALA A 461 35.89 14.09 -19.92
C ALA A 461 37.15 14.60 -20.65
N LYS A 462 37.12 15.84 -21.15
CA LYS A 462 38.31 16.49 -21.77
C LYS A 462 39.47 16.63 -20.79
N LEU A 463 39.22 17.19 -19.60
CA LEU A 463 40.23 17.37 -18.57
C LEU A 463 40.84 16.04 -18.10
N ARG A 464 40.06 14.95 -18.04
CA ARG A 464 40.58 13.60 -17.77
C ARG A 464 41.47 13.09 -18.90
N GLY A 465 41.11 13.32 -20.17
CA GLY A 465 41.96 13.00 -21.32
C GLY A 465 43.30 13.72 -21.26
N GLU A 466 43.28 15.04 -21.06
CA GLU A 466 44.49 15.85 -20.90
C GLU A 466 45.34 15.40 -19.69
N ASN A 467 44.73 14.94 -18.60
CA ASN A 467 45.49 14.42 -17.46
C ASN A 467 46.18 13.10 -17.82
N THR A 468 45.46 12.14 -18.43
CA THR A 468 46.08 10.89 -18.89
C THR A 468 47.21 11.11 -19.90
N GLU A 469 47.13 12.14 -20.73
CA GLU A 469 48.20 12.53 -21.66
C GLU A 469 49.43 13.13 -20.94
N LYS A 470 49.22 13.86 -19.83
CA LYS A 470 50.27 14.38 -18.95
C LYS A 470 50.91 13.26 -18.10
N ASP A 471 50.11 12.32 -17.61
CA ASP A 471 50.57 11.16 -16.83
C ASP A 471 51.41 10.20 -17.71
N LEU A 472 51.01 10.02 -18.98
CA LEU A 472 51.82 9.36 -20.02
C LEU A 472 53.12 10.12 -20.36
N ARG A 473 53.16 11.44 -20.14
CA ARG A 473 54.37 12.25 -20.35
C ARG A 473 55.32 12.22 -19.16
N ILE A 474 54.80 12.14 -17.94
CA ILE A 474 55.59 11.94 -16.71
C ILE A 474 56.28 10.58 -16.75
N THR A 475 55.55 9.50 -17.04
CA THR A 475 56.13 8.14 -17.16
C THR A 475 57.15 8.00 -18.29
N GLN A 476 57.05 8.80 -19.37
CA GLN A 476 58.11 8.92 -20.37
C GLN A 476 59.37 9.59 -19.80
N LEU A 477 59.25 10.71 -19.09
CA LEU A 477 60.39 11.42 -18.48
C LEU A 477 61.07 10.61 -17.37
N GLU A 478 60.32 9.82 -16.60
CA GLU A 478 60.86 8.87 -15.61
C GLU A 478 61.71 7.77 -16.28
N SER A 479 61.36 7.36 -17.50
CA SER A 479 62.15 6.38 -18.26
C SER A 479 63.49 6.94 -18.76
N GLU A 480 63.55 8.24 -19.06
CA GLU A 480 64.79 8.92 -19.50
C GLU A 480 65.79 9.12 -18.34
N MET A 481 65.31 9.31 -17.12
CA MET A 481 66.13 9.47 -15.91
C MET A 481 66.93 8.22 -15.50
N CYS A 482 66.57 7.02 -16.00
CA CYS A 482 67.14 5.75 -15.53
C CYS A 482 68.49 5.36 -16.19
N LEU A 483 69.04 6.18 -17.09
CA LEU A 483 70.21 5.84 -17.92
C LEU A 483 71.52 6.59 -17.61
N GLN A 484 71.71 7.13 -16.41
CA GLN A 484 72.97 7.83 -16.08
C GLN A 484 73.49 7.66 -14.63
N LYS A 485 74.26 6.58 -14.37
CA LYS A 485 75.44 6.52 -13.45
C LYS A 485 76.04 5.10 -13.28
N LYS A 486 77.35 4.93 -13.53
CA LYS A 486 78.23 3.93 -12.86
C LYS A 486 79.73 4.12 -13.19
N ALA A 487 80.58 3.86 -12.18
CA ALA A 487 82.03 3.52 -12.22
C ALA A 487 83.09 4.57 -12.69
N SER A 488 84.39 4.56 -12.28
CA SER A 488 85.07 4.12 -11.02
C SER A 488 86.60 4.46 -10.96
N THR A 489 87.18 4.61 -9.73
CA THR A 489 88.54 4.16 -9.24
C THR A 489 89.95 4.69 -9.72
N SER A 490 90.76 5.20 -8.74
CA SER A 490 92.18 4.76 -8.36
C SER A 490 93.53 5.53 -8.70
N SER A 491 94.31 5.84 -7.63
CA SER A 491 95.79 5.65 -7.34
C SER A 491 97.05 6.47 -7.85
N ASN A 492 97.88 6.95 -6.86
CA ASN A 492 99.38 6.82 -6.63
C ASN A 492 100.57 7.80 -7.03
N THR A 493 101.54 7.99 -6.07
CA THR A 493 103.05 8.16 -6.08
C THR A 493 103.87 9.50 -6.28
N GLY A 494 105.02 9.68 -5.54
CA GLY A 494 106.04 10.81 -5.58
C GLY A 494 107.33 10.64 -4.67
N ARG A 495 108.43 11.48 -4.72
CA ARG A 495 109.75 11.25 -3.98
C ARG A 495 110.92 12.34 -3.95
N LEU A 496 111.75 12.39 -2.85
CA LEU A 496 113.21 12.83 -2.65
C LEU A 496 113.67 14.35 -2.76
N ARG A 497 114.88 14.89 -2.36
CA ARG A 497 116.20 14.43 -1.74
C ARG A 497 116.97 15.46 -0.79
N THR A 498 118.34 15.55 -0.74
CA THR A 498 119.23 15.97 0.43
C THR A 498 120.72 16.41 0.15
N ALA A 499 121.51 16.85 1.20
CA ALA A 499 123.03 16.83 1.41
C ALA A 499 123.95 18.01 0.88
N ASP A 500 125.23 18.34 1.27
CA ASP A 500 126.21 18.25 2.45
C ASP A 500 127.60 18.95 2.07
N SER A 501 128.75 19.18 2.79
CA SER A 501 129.26 19.28 4.22
C SER A 501 130.79 19.77 4.32
N THR A 502 131.41 19.96 5.52
CA THR A 502 132.90 20.05 5.91
C THR A 502 133.81 21.31 5.65
N GLY A 503 135.01 21.56 6.24
CA GLY A 503 135.79 20.98 7.41
C GLY A 503 137.33 21.36 7.54
N SER A 504 138.01 21.02 8.68
CA SER A 504 139.51 20.92 8.98
C SER A 504 140.42 22.21 9.07
N GLY A 505 141.60 22.29 9.76
CA GLY A 505 142.31 21.46 10.77
C GLY A 505 143.85 21.77 10.99
N GLN A 506 144.48 21.20 12.06
CA GLN A 506 145.96 20.94 12.26
C GLN A 506 146.98 22.12 12.53
N THR A 507 148.19 22.01 13.14
CA THR A 507 149.00 20.95 13.85
C THR A 507 150.23 21.52 14.62
N SER A 508 150.82 20.72 15.56
CA SER A 508 152.27 20.58 15.89
C SER A 508 153.06 21.78 16.50
N LEU A 509 154.13 21.65 17.32
CA LEU A 509 154.61 20.77 18.41
C LEU A 509 156.13 21.05 18.61
N SER A 510 156.53 21.16 19.87
CA SER A 510 157.74 20.58 20.46
C SER A 510 159.18 21.06 20.21
N VAL A 511 159.62 22.03 21.02
CA VAL A 511 160.89 21.94 21.80
C VAL A 511 160.64 21.96 23.34
N GLN A 512 159.38 21.70 23.73
CA GLN A 512 158.84 20.73 24.70
C GLN A 512 159.62 20.24 25.96
N ALA A 513 160.75 20.81 26.38
CA ALA A 513 161.60 20.26 27.46
C ALA A 513 161.37 20.88 28.86
N ALA A 514 162.07 21.98 29.19
CA ALA A 514 162.21 22.50 30.56
C ALA A 514 161.24 23.64 30.89
N PHE A 515 161.13 24.64 30.00
CA PHE A 515 159.99 25.58 29.98
C PHE A 515 158.68 24.77 30.01
N HIS A 516 158.67 23.59 29.38
CA HIS A 516 157.60 22.59 29.39
C HIS A 516 157.60 21.55 30.52
N ARG A 517 158.05 21.90 31.74
CA ARG A 517 157.27 21.45 32.92
C ARG A 517 156.18 22.48 33.21
N VAL A 518 156.57 23.73 33.43
CA VAL A 518 155.63 24.87 33.59
C VAL A 518 154.72 25.05 32.37
N GLU A 519 155.12 24.68 31.14
CA GLU A 519 154.26 24.66 29.95
C GLU A 519 153.63 23.30 29.65
N ARG A 520 154.09 22.18 30.22
CA ARG A 520 153.23 20.99 30.24
C ARG A 520 152.11 21.14 31.27
N GLU A 521 152.30 21.93 32.31
CA GLU A 521 151.30 22.29 33.31
C GLU A 521 150.43 23.47 32.85
N ARG A 522 151.00 24.61 32.42
CA ARG A 522 150.27 25.73 31.80
C ARG A 522 149.55 25.29 30.53
N ASP A 523 150.17 24.49 29.66
CA ASP A 523 149.49 24.00 28.45
C ASP A 523 148.77 22.67 28.69
N ALA A 524 148.84 22.03 29.88
CA ALA A 524 147.78 21.12 30.33
C ALA A 524 146.57 21.95 30.76
N ALA A 525 146.71 22.89 31.68
CA ALA A 525 145.64 23.78 32.13
C ALA A 525 145.01 24.59 30.98
N LYS A 526 145.78 24.99 29.94
CA LYS A 526 145.19 25.55 28.71
C LYS A 526 144.57 24.50 27.80
N ARG A 527 145.14 23.29 27.64
CA ARG A 527 144.47 22.22 26.89
C ARG A 527 143.19 21.77 27.58
N GLU A 528 143.16 21.77 28.90
CA GLU A 528 142.04 21.42 29.77
C GLU A 528 141.01 22.55 29.81
N ALA A 529 141.44 23.82 29.88
CA ALA A 529 140.55 24.95 29.65
C ALA A 529 139.97 24.94 28.23
N GLN A 530 140.79 24.68 27.20
CA GLN A 530 140.33 24.52 25.81
C GLN A 530 139.44 23.29 25.64
N GLN A 531 139.72 22.19 26.33
CA GLN A 531 138.88 20.98 26.38
C GLN A 531 137.53 21.35 27.00
N LEU A 532 137.51 22.07 28.13
CA LEU A 532 136.32 22.58 28.79
C LEU A 532 135.61 23.67 27.98
N GLU A 533 136.29 24.46 27.14
CA GLU A 533 135.68 25.39 26.19
C GLU A 533 135.05 24.65 24.99
N ILE A 534 135.74 23.64 24.45
CA ILE A 534 135.24 22.75 23.40
C ILE A 534 134.08 21.92 23.93
N GLU A 535 134.10 21.47 25.18
CA GLU A 535 133.02 20.75 25.83
C GLU A 535 131.87 21.69 26.18
N ARG A 536 132.13 22.90 26.71
CA ARG A 536 131.14 23.97 26.88
C ARG A 536 130.44 24.29 25.57
N ASP A 537 131.19 24.46 24.48
CA ASP A 537 130.62 24.86 23.20
C ASP A 537 130.02 23.66 22.43
N SER A 538 130.51 22.43 22.66
CA SER A 538 129.84 21.19 22.28
C SER A 538 128.52 21.02 23.02
N LEU A 539 128.47 21.29 24.33
CA LEU A 539 127.25 21.26 25.15
C LEU A 539 126.28 22.39 24.77
N ARG A 540 126.76 23.61 24.49
CA ARG A 540 125.94 24.70 23.94
C ARG A 540 125.41 24.39 22.55
N ASN A 541 126.20 23.74 21.68
CA ASN A 541 125.75 23.35 20.36
C ASN A 541 124.79 22.15 20.42
N LYS A 542 125.01 21.18 21.30
CA LYS A 542 124.04 20.12 21.63
C LYS A 542 122.75 20.70 22.18
N LEU A 543 122.83 21.68 23.08
CA LEU A 543 121.66 22.39 23.63
C LEU A 543 120.92 23.17 22.54
N LYS A 544 121.62 23.91 21.67
CA LYS A 544 121.02 24.60 20.51
C LYS A 544 120.37 23.64 19.51
N LEU A 545 121.00 22.49 19.26
CA LEU A 545 120.45 21.45 18.37
C LEU A 545 119.25 20.76 19.01
N ALA A 546 119.28 20.51 20.32
CA ALA A 546 118.16 19.94 21.07
C ALA A 546 116.98 20.92 21.14
N THR A 547 117.20 22.20 21.47
CA THR A 547 116.12 23.20 21.47
C THR A 547 115.61 23.50 20.08
N LYS A 548 116.48 23.53 19.04
CA LYS A 548 115.99 23.61 17.66
C LYS A 548 115.15 22.38 17.29
N SER A 549 115.63 21.17 17.57
CA SER A 549 114.86 19.95 17.30
C SER A 549 113.54 19.91 18.05
N GLN A 550 113.51 20.42 19.29
CA GLN A 550 112.28 20.55 20.08
C GLN A 550 111.30 21.55 19.44
N ILE A 551 111.78 22.69 18.95
CA ILE A 551 110.97 23.67 18.20
C ILE A 551 110.49 23.07 16.87
N ASP A 552 111.34 22.34 16.15
CA ASP A 552 110.99 21.69 14.89
C ASP A 552 109.94 20.57 15.10
N GLU A 553 109.97 19.81 16.21
CA GLU A 553 108.88 18.87 16.56
C GLU A 553 107.62 19.59 17.07
N GLN A 554 107.75 20.67 17.86
CA GLN A 554 106.61 21.48 18.30
C GLN A 554 105.86 22.09 17.10
N ALA A 555 106.58 22.60 16.11
CA ALA A 555 105.99 23.12 14.87
C ALA A 555 105.23 22.03 14.08
N LYS A 556 105.76 20.80 14.00
CA LYS A 556 105.03 19.67 13.41
C LYS A 556 103.78 19.31 14.20
N HIS A 557 103.85 19.31 15.54
CA HIS A 557 102.68 19.07 16.38
C HIS A 557 101.62 20.15 16.16
N GLU A 558 101.98 21.43 16.14
CA GLU A 558 101.09 22.53 15.80
C GLU A 558 100.49 22.38 14.40
N GLU A 559 101.29 22.04 13.38
CA GLU A 559 100.81 21.78 12.01
C GLU A 559 99.80 20.61 11.97
N THR A 560 100.05 19.51 12.68
CA THR A 560 99.09 18.40 12.78
C THR A 560 97.82 18.79 13.53
N ILE A 561 97.91 19.60 14.59
CA ILE A 561 96.76 20.12 15.34
C ILE A 561 95.91 21.05 14.46
N ILE A 562 96.54 21.91 13.66
CA ILE A 562 95.87 22.76 12.66
C ILE A 562 95.21 21.88 11.58
N GLY A 563 95.89 20.85 11.11
CA GLY A 563 95.35 19.87 10.15
C GLY A 563 94.09 19.16 10.67
N TYR A 564 94.16 18.59 11.88
CA TYR A 564 93.00 17.96 12.53
C TYR A 564 91.87 18.97 12.82
N SER A 565 92.20 20.18 13.29
CA SER A 565 91.19 21.24 13.53
C SER A 565 90.47 21.63 12.23
N GLY A 566 91.21 21.77 11.12
CA GLY A 566 90.65 22.03 9.80
C GLY A 566 89.82 20.87 9.24
N GLN A 567 90.11 19.63 9.64
CA GLN A 567 89.30 18.46 9.27
C GLN A 567 88.04 18.33 10.14
N ILE A 568 88.11 18.63 11.44
CA ILE A 568 86.95 18.73 12.32
C ILE A 568 85.99 19.82 11.81
N ALA A 569 86.49 21.02 11.49
CA ALA A 569 85.68 22.12 10.97
C ALA A 569 84.95 21.77 9.65
N LYS A 570 85.56 20.94 8.79
CA LYS A 570 84.91 20.40 7.58
C LYS A 570 83.80 19.40 7.92
N LEU A 571 84.08 18.42 8.78
CA LEU A 571 83.08 17.43 9.23
C LEU A 571 81.90 18.10 9.97
N GLU A 572 82.15 19.19 10.70
CA GLU A 572 81.09 20.01 11.32
C GLU A 572 80.29 20.82 10.31
N ALA A 573 80.88 21.24 9.19
CA ALA A 573 80.16 21.85 8.08
C ALA A 573 79.28 20.84 7.36
N GLU A 574 79.86 19.71 6.95
CA GLU A 574 79.14 18.59 6.31
C GLU A 574 77.97 18.11 7.19
N LYS A 575 78.18 18.00 8.52
CA LYS A 575 77.12 17.67 9.48
C LYS A 575 76.00 18.73 9.54
N ARG A 576 76.32 20.03 9.49
CA ARG A 576 75.30 21.10 9.47
C ARG A 576 74.52 21.08 8.16
N ASP A 577 75.18 20.92 7.03
CA ASP A 577 74.54 20.91 5.72
C ASP A 577 73.64 19.68 5.56
N LEU A 578 74.07 18.51 6.05
CA LEU A 578 73.24 17.30 6.13
C LEU A 578 72.02 17.47 7.05
N LEU A 579 72.12 18.20 8.16
CA LEU A 579 70.98 18.48 9.05
C LEU A 579 69.99 19.47 8.41
N CYS A 580 70.45 20.46 7.63
CA CYS A 580 69.59 21.31 6.81
C CYS A 580 68.91 20.54 5.67
N GLY A 581 69.62 19.60 5.02
CA GLY A 581 69.04 18.69 4.04
C GLY A 581 67.98 17.76 4.65
N GLN A 582 68.28 17.18 5.83
CA GLN A 582 67.35 16.30 6.54
C GLN A 582 66.08 17.02 6.99
N SER A 583 66.19 18.23 7.55
CA SER A 583 65.04 19.00 8.02
C SER A 583 64.15 19.48 6.87
N SER A 584 64.71 19.99 5.77
CA SER A 584 63.93 20.35 4.57
C SER A 584 63.26 19.14 3.91
N SER A 585 63.91 17.97 3.90
CA SER A 585 63.31 16.71 3.48
C SER A 585 62.18 16.25 4.43
N GLN A 586 62.33 16.41 5.74
CA GLN A 586 61.28 16.10 6.72
C GLN A 586 60.06 17.01 6.56
N THR A 587 60.24 18.30 6.28
CA THR A 587 59.13 19.24 6.02
C THR A 587 58.37 18.88 4.74
N THR A 588 59.07 18.58 3.64
CA THR A 588 58.41 18.16 2.39
C THR A 588 57.70 16.81 2.54
N VAL A 589 58.26 15.86 3.29
CA VAL A 589 57.60 14.59 3.62
C VAL A 589 56.42 14.78 4.60
N HIS A 590 56.39 15.84 5.42
CA HIS A 590 55.22 16.19 6.22
C HIS A 590 54.08 16.71 5.35
N LEU A 591 54.36 17.70 4.49
CA LEU A 591 53.39 18.28 3.57
C LEU A 591 52.79 17.23 2.63
N LEU A 592 53.62 16.34 2.06
CA LEU A 592 53.14 15.24 1.22
C LEU A 592 52.27 14.21 1.98
N ARG A 593 52.40 14.08 3.30
CA ARG A 593 51.50 13.26 4.14
C ARG A 593 50.18 13.98 4.43
N GLU A 594 50.22 15.29 4.63
CA GLU A 594 49.01 16.12 4.81
C GLU A 594 48.20 16.15 3.50
N GLU A 595 48.84 16.38 2.35
CA GLU A 595 48.19 16.27 1.03
C GLU A 595 47.62 14.86 0.78
N ASN A 596 48.35 13.79 1.14
CA ASN A 596 47.81 12.42 1.05
C ASN A 596 46.61 12.20 1.98
N ARG A 597 46.62 12.77 3.19
CA ARG A 597 45.50 12.70 4.13
C ARG A 597 44.28 13.43 3.56
N ASP A 598 44.44 14.66 3.09
CA ASP A 598 43.38 15.46 2.50
C ASP A 598 42.79 14.77 1.26
N LEU A 599 43.63 14.13 0.43
CA LEU A 599 43.17 13.33 -0.70
C LEU A 599 42.40 12.07 -0.26
N GLN A 600 42.82 11.38 0.80
CA GLN A 600 42.09 10.25 1.37
C GLN A 600 40.76 10.66 2.03
N GLU A 601 40.71 11.82 2.68
CA GLU A 601 39.50 12.36 3.32
C GLU A 601 38.49 12.78 2.25
N ARG A 602 38.94 13.47 1.19
CA ARG A 602 38.13 13.80 0.00
C ARG A 602 37.68 12.57 -0.80
N LEU A 603 38.48 11.50 -0.84
CA LEU A 603 38.08 10.23 -1.45
C LEU A 603 36.91 9.61 -0.67
N LYS A 604 37.00 9.52 0.66
CA LYS A 604 35.92 9.02 1.52
C LYS A 604 34.65 9.84 1.40
N ASP A 605 34.76 11.16 1.28
CA ASP A 605 33.60 12.02 1.01
C ASP A 605 32.96 11.70 -0.35
N VAL A 606 33.75 11.53 -1.41
CA VAL A 606 33.24 11.13 -2.73
C VAL A 606 32.60 9.73 -2.70
N GLU A 607 33.14 8.77 -1.96
CA GLU A 607 32.53 7.45 -1.73
C GLU A 607 31.23 7.54 -0.91
N SER A 608 31.19 8.42 0.08
CA SER A 608 29.99 8.75 0.87
C SER A 608 28.91 9.40 0.00
N HIS A 609 29.27 10.31 -0.89
CA HIS A 609 28.35 10.91 -1.86
C HIS A 609 27.89 9.91 -2.93
N PHE A 610 28.79 9.04 -3.43
CA PHE A 610 28.44 8.01 -4.41
C PHE A 610 27.50 6.95 -3.82
N SER A 611 27.72 6.50 -2.59
CA SER A 611 26.84 5.56 -1.90
C SER A 611 25.46 6.17 -1.59
N LYS A 612 25.39 7.43 -1.13
CA LYS A 612 24.14 8.20 -1.01
C LYS A 612 23.40 8.30 -2.35
N LEU A 613 24.12 8.63 -3.43
CA LEU A 613 23.55 8.74 -4.78
C LEU A 613 23.06 7.38 -5.31
N ARG A 614 23.76 6.28 -5.00
CA ARG A 614 23.33 4.91 -5.34
C ARG A 614 22.04 4.54 -4.61
N VAL A 615 21.89 4.89 -3.34
CA VAL A 615 20.63 4.69 -2.58
C VAL A 615 19.50 5.52 -3.17
N ALA A 616 19.74 6.81 -3.46
CA ALA A 616 18.73 7.68 -4.08
C ALA A 616 18.31 7.18 -5.47
N HIS A 617 19.25 6.68 -6.29
CA HIS A 617 18.93 6.08 -7.59
C HIS A 617 18.12 4.78 -7.45
N SER A 618 18.44 3.92 -6.47
CA SER A 618 17.62 2.73 -6.17
C SER A 618 16.21 3.09 -5.72
N GLN A 619 16.05 4.12 -4.89
CA GLN A 619 14.74 4.63 -4.46
C GLN A 619 13.93 5.21 -5.63
N LEU A 620 14.57 6.00 -6.51
CA LEU A 620 13.96 6.53 -7.73
C LEU A 620 13.54 5.41 -8.69
N LYS A 621 14.34 4.34 -8.83
CA LYS A 621 13.98 3.16 -9.63
C LYS A 621 12.75 2.44 -9.07
N ILE A 622 12.67 2.24 -7.75
CA ILE A 622 11.49 1.63 -7.11
C ILE A 622 10.25 2.52 -7.30
N LEU A 623 10.39 3.84 -7.19
CA LEU A 623 9.31 4.79 -7.48
C LEU A 623 8.87 4.73 -8.94
N GLN A 624 9.80 4.66 -9.90
CA GLN A 624 9.49 4.49 -11.32
C GLN A 624 8.75 3.17 -11.59
N GLU A 625 9.26 2.05 -11.07
CA GLU A 625 8.58 0.76 -11.20
C GLU A 625 7.18 0.77 -10.57
N GLN A 626 6.95 1.59 -9.52
CA GLN A 626 5.62 1.78 -8.91
C GLN A 626 4.70 2.66 -9.78
N THR A 627 5.20 3.76 -10.37
CA THR A 627 4.38 4.62 -11.25
C THR A 627 4.07 3.94 -12.58
N GLU A 628 4.97 3.12 -13.13
CA GLU A 628 4.72 2.27 -14.31
C GLU A 628 3.63 1.21 -14.02
N ARG A 629 3.66 0.58 -12.83
CA ARG A 629 2.60 -0.33 -12.37
C ARG A 629 1.26 0.36 -12.10
N ALA A 630 1.28 1.62 -11.64
CA ALA A 630 0.05 2.41 -11.50
C ALA A 630 -0.50 2.81 -12.88
N LEU A 631 0.36 3.25 -13.80
CA LEU A 631 -0.02 3.67 -15.15
C LEU A 631 -0.66 2.52 -15.95
N THR A 632 -0.06 1.33 -15.92
CA THR A 632 -0.63 0.12 -16.54
C THR A 632 -1.98 -0.23 -15.94
N GLN A 633 -2.14 -0.25 -14.60
CA GLN A 633 -3.45 -0.45 -13.97
C GLN A 633 -4.49 0.63 -14.35
N HIS A 634 -4.07 1.86 -14.62
CA HIS A 634 -4.97 2.91 -15.11
C HIS A 634 -5.33 2.72 -16.59
N GLN A 635 -4.41 2.22 -17.42
CA GLN A 635 -4.69 1.83 -18.82
C GLN A 635 -5.62 0.62 -18.90
N ASP A 636 -5.41 -0.43 -18.08
CA ASP A 636 -6.29 -1.60 -18.01
C ASP A 636 -7.72 -1.21 -17.61
N ARG A 637 -7.87 -0.27 -16.67
CA ARG A 637 -9.16 0.30 -16.27
C ARG A 637 -9.79 1.14 -17.39
N LEU A 638 -9.00 1.93 -18.12
CA LEU A 638 -9.48 2.69 -19.27
C LEU A 638 -10.04 1.74 -20.35
N MET A 639 -9.27 0.73 -20.73
CA MET A 639 -9.69 -0.32 -21.68
C MET A 639 -10.97 -1.04 -21.22
N CYS A 640 -11.09 -1.33 -19.91
CA CYS A 640 -12.32 -1.87 -19.33
C CYS A 640 -13.52 -0.92 -19.52
N TYR A 641 -13.34 0.37 -19.25
CA TYR A 641 -14.41 1.37 -19.41
C TYR A 641 -14.76 1.64 -20.88
N GLU A 642 -13.79 1.66 -21.78
CA GLU A 642 -14.01 1.77 -23.23
C GLU A 642 -14.79 0.56 -23.77
N SER A 643 -14.44 -0.66 -23.34
CA SER A 643 -15.19 -1.87 -23.68
C SER A 643 -16.61 -1.88 -23.10
N GLN A 644 -16.81 -1.35 -21.89
CA GLN A 644 -18.14 -1.19 -21.29
C GLN A 644 -18.97 -0.12 -22.00
N LEU A 645 -18.35 0.99 -22.42
CA LEU A 645 -18.97 2.05 -23.21
C LEU A 645 -19.41 1.51 -24.57
N GLY A 646 -18.53 0.83 -25.32
CA GLY A 646 -18.90 0.20 -26.59
C GLY A 646 -20.01 -0.86 -26.46
N SER A 647 -20.06 -1.58 -25.32
CA SER A 647 -21.19 -2.48 -25.01
C SER A 647 -22.49 -1.72 -24.72
N ALA A 648 -22.42 -0.56 -24.07
CA ALA A 648 -23.57 0.31 -23.82
C ALA A 648 -24.06 0.97 -25.12
N GLU A 649 -23.16 1.48 -25.95
CA GLU A 649 -23.46 2.03 -27.28
C GLU A 649 -24.09 0.98 -28.20
N ALA A 650 -23.58 -0.26 -28.22
CA ALA A 650 -24.20 -1.35 -28.98
C ALA A 650 -25.64 -1.65 -28.53
N LYS A 651 -25.91 -1.61 -27.22
CA LYS A 651 -27.27 -1.76 -26.66
C LYS A 651 -28.16 -0.56 -26.99
N LEU A 652 -27.61 0.65 -26.98
CA LEU A 652 -28.33 1.89 -27.30
C LEU A 652 -28.75 1.90 -28.78
N ASN A 653 -27.81 1.57 -29.69
CA ASN A 653 -28.10 1.34 -31.11
C ASN A 653 -29.15 0.23 -31.34
N GLN A 654 -29.14 -0.84 -30.54
CA GLN A 654 -30.17 -1.88 -30.59
C GLN A 654 -31.55 -1.35 -30.15
N VAL A 655 -31.60 -0.55 -29.07
CA VAL A 655 -32.83 0.10 -28.60
C VAL A 655 -33.36 1.08 -29.65
N ASP A 656 -32.51 1.94 -30.21
CA ASP A 656 -32.88 2.84 -31.30
C ASP A 656 -33.42 2.05 -32.50
N GLY A 657 -32.80 0.94 -32.89
CA GLY A 657 -33.31 0.03 -33.91
C GLY A 657 -34.72 -0.51 -33.62
N THR A 658 -35.04 -0.81 -32.35
CA THR A 658 -36.39 -1.22 -31.95
C THR A 658 -37.39 -0.06 -31.92
N ILE A 659 -36.97 1.14 -31.51
CA ILE A 659 -37.77 2.37 -31.58
C ILE A 659 -38.09 2.70 -33.04
N ASP A 660 -37.15 2.53 -33.94
CA ASP A 660 -37.30 2.80 -35.36
C ASP A 660 -38.27 1.81 -36.03
N CYS A 661 -38.25 0.53 -35.62
CA CYS A 661 -39.24 -0.47 -36.01
C CYS A 661 -40.64 -0.13 -35.46
N ALA A 662 -40.74 0.20 -34.18
CA ALA A 662 -42.00 0.62 -33.56
C ALA A 662 -42.58 1.88 -34.22
N ASN A 663 -41.75 2.86 -34.58
CA ASN A 663 -42.16 4.06 -35.31
C ASN A 663 -42.68 3.73 -36.72
N LYS A 664 -42.05 2.80 -37.43
CA LYS A 664 -42.53 2.31 -38.74
C LYS A 664 -43.90 1.63 -38.62
N ASP A 665 -44.11 0.83 -37.58
CA ASP A 665 -45.39 0.15 -37.34
C ASP A 665 -46.50 1.10 -36.84
N ILE A 666 -46.17 2.07 -35.98
CA ILE A 666 -47.06 3.20 -35.64
C ILE A 666 -47.42 3.99 -36.90
N GLY A 667 -46.49 4.15 -37.84
CA GLY A 667 -46.73 4.74 -39.16
C GLY A 667 -47.77 3.98 -39.98
N LYS A 668 -47.61 2.65 -40.11
CA LYS A 668 -48.58 1.76 -40.78
C LYS A 668 -49.97 1.87 -40.13
N LEU A 669 -50.05 1.68 -38.82
CA LEU A 669 -51.32 1.72 -38.06
C LEU A 669 -52.01 3.09 -38.15
N ARG A 670 -51.25 4.20 -38.22
CA ARG A 670 -51.81 5.54 -38.48
C ARG A 670 -52.37 5.67 -39.91
N GLY A 671 -51.73 5.03 -40.89
CA GLY A 671 -52.25 4.86 -42.24
C GLY A 671 -53.56 4.08 -42.25
N ASP A 672 -53.59 2.89 -41.66
CA ASP A 672 -54.76 2.02 -41.59
C ASP A 672 -55.95 2.70 -40.89
N VAL A 673 -55.72 3.36 -39.76
CA VAL A 673 -56.72 4.17 -39.05
C VAL A 673 -57.24 5.33 -39.91
N SER A 674 -56.42 5.89 -40.80
CA SER A 674 -56.84 6.96 -41.71
C SER A 674 -57.71 6.43 -42.86
N VAL A 675 -57.37 5.25 -43.41
CA VAL A 675 -58.19 4.53 -44.40
C VAL A 675 -59.53 4.11 -43.81
N LEU A 676 -59.53 3.54 -42.60
CA LEU A 676 -60.75 3.15 -41.88
C LEU A 676 -61.64 4.35 -41.56
N LYS A 677 -61.07 5.49 -41.17
CA LYS A 677 -61.83 6.76 -40.99
C LYS A 677 -62.45 7.25 -42.30
N ALA A 678 -61.71 7.19 -43.41
CA ALA A 678 -62.23 7.57 -44.72
C ALA A 678 -63.37 6.64 -45.17
N SER A 679 -63.23 5.33 -44.96
CA SER A 679 -64.25 4.32 -45.26
C SER A 679 -65.51 4.50 -44.40
N ASN A 680 -65.37 4.72 -43.08
CA ASN A 680 -66.50 5.00 -42.20
C ASN A 680 -67.23 6.30 -42.59
N ALA A 681 -66.49 7.34 -42.99
CA ALA A 681 -67.08 8.57 -43.53
C ALA A 681 -67.78 8.36 -44.89
N ALA A 682 -67.36 7.38 -45.71
CA ALA A 682 -68.07 7.01 -46.92
C ALA A 682 -69.39 6.29 -46.58
N LEU A 683 -69.33 5.25 -45.74
CA LEU A 683 -70.50 4.49 -45.28
C LEU A 683 -71.55 5.37 -44.59
N GLN A 684 -71.14 6.33 -43.76
CA GLN A 684 -72.07 7.29 -43.13
C GLN A 684 -72.78 8.15 -44.19
N ARG A 685 -72.09 8.64 -45.24
CA ARG A 685 -72.73 9.36 -46.35
C ARG A 685 -73.67 8.48 -47.17
N GLU A 686 -73.40 7.18 -47.30
CA GLU A 686 -74.29 6.24 -47.98
C GLU A 686 -75.54 5.92 -47.16
N LYS A 687 -75.39 5.70 -45.85
CA LYS A 687 -76.51 5.63 -44.89
C LYS A 687 -77.40 6.88 -44.97
N ASP A 688 -76.80 8.08 -45.00
CA ASP A 688 -77.57 9.33 -45.06
C ASP A 688 -78.32 9.49 -46.39
N LYS A 689 -77.73 9.07 -47.53
CA LYS A 689 -78.45 8.97 -48.81
C LYS A 689 -79.61 7.97 -48.73
N LEU A 690 -79.39 6.79 -48.15
CA LEU A 690 -80.39 5.73 -48.05
C LEU A 690 -81.56 6.12 -47.14
N LEU A 691 -81.30 6.87 -46.07
CA LEU A 691 -82.34 7.48 -45.23
C LEU A 691 -83.17 8.50 -46.04
N ILE A 692 -82.51 9.45 -46.72
CA ILE A 692 -83.19 10.42 -47.59
C ILE A 692 -84.01 9.73 -48.70
N GLU A 693 -83.56 8.59 -49.22
CA GLU A 693 -84.35 7.78 -50.16
C GLU A 693 -85.53 7.05 -49.50
N LEU A 694 -85.37 6.57 -48.27
CA LEU A 694 -86.43 5.90 -47.50
C LEU A 694 -87.54 6.90 -47.13
N ASP A 695 -87.18 8.11 -46.71
CA ASP A 695 -88.12 9.19 -46.40
C ASP A 695 -88.93 9.53 -47.66
N LYS A 696 -88.26 9.80 -48.79
CA LYS A 696 -88.91 10.07 -50.10
C LYS A 696 -89.78 8.91 -50.60
N LYS A 697 -89.45 7.66 -50.26
CA LYS A 697 -90.31 6.49 -50.56
C LYS A 697 -91.52 6.43 -49.63
N THR A 698 -91.37 6.85 -48.37
CA THR A 698 -92.43 6.90 -47.35
C THR A 698 -93.43 8.02 -47.65
N GLU A 699 -92.96 9.21 -48.02
CA GLU A 699 -93.80 10.32 -48.54
C GLU A 699 -94.63 9.88 -49.76
N LYS A 700 -93.99 9.18 -50.71
CA LYS A 700 -94.66 8.64 -51.90
C LYS A 700 -95.67 7.54 -51.56
N LEU A 701 -95.36 6.66 -50.61
CA LEU A 701 -96.33 5.68 -50.12
C LEU A 701 -97.55 6.37 -49.49
N PHE A 702 -97.35 7.38 -48.64
CA PHE A 702 -98.45 8.11 -48.02
C PHE A 702 -99.35 8.86 -49.03
N THR A 703 -98.76 9.47 -50.06
CA THR A 703 -99.54 10.08 -51.15
C THR A 703 -100.32 9.03 -51.95
N VAL A 704 -99.70 7.90 -52.30
CA VAL A 704 -100.41 6.79 -52.99
C VAL A 704 -101.46 6.13 -52.09
N GLU A 705 -101.26 6.05 -50.77
CA GLU A 705 -102.24 5.50 -49.83
C GLU A 705 -103.46 6.41 -49.63
N THR A 706 -103.25 7.73 -49.60
CA THR A 706 -104.34 8.72 -49.54
C THR A 706 -105.10 8.80 -50.88
N GLU A 707 -104.42 8.74 -52.02
CA GLU A 707 -105.05 8.55 -53.34
C GLU A 707 -105.84 7.25 -53.41
N LEU A 708 -105.27 6.13 -52.94
CA LEU A 708 -105.94 4.83 -52.87
C LEU A 708 -107.16 4.88 -51.92
N GLY A 709 -107.10 5.67 -50.84
CA GLY A 709 -108.23 5.96 -49.96
C GLY A 709 -109.35 6.70 -50.68
N ASN A 710 -109.02 7.79 -51.38
CA ASN A 710 -109.97 8.56 -52.19
C ASN A 710 -110.60 7.71 -53.31
N LEU A 711 -109.79 6.88 -53.99
CA LEU A 711 -110.25 5.93 -55.00
C LEU A 711 -111.09 4.79 -54.40
N LYS A 712 -110.82 4.34 -53.16
CA LYS A 712 -111.68 3.39 -52.43
C LYS A 712 -113.04 4.01 -52.10
N ALA A 713 -113.08 5.26 -51.65
CA ALA A 713 -114.32 5.98 -51.36
C ALA A 713 -115.14 6.30 -52.64
N SER A 714 -114.47 6.71 -53.71
CA SER A 714 -115.08 6.83 -55.05
C SER A 714 -115.63 5.47 -55.52
N LYS A 715 -114.86 4.40 -55.34
CA LYS A 715 -115.27 3.02 -55.67
C LYS A 715 -116.42 2.50 -54.81
N SER A 716 -116.57 2.93 -53.55
CA SER A 716 -117.77 2.60 -52.76
C SER A 716 -118.99 3.38 -53.25
N GLY A 717 -118.89 4.69 -53.52
CA GLY A 717 -120.01 5.45 -54.09
C GLY A 717 -120.43 4.95 -55.50
N MET A 718 -119.46 4.55 -56.32
CA MET A 718 -119.71 3.85 -57.58
C MET A 718 -120.30 2.45 -57.36
N ARG A 719 -119.89 1.73 -56.31
CA ARG A 719 -120.53 0.46 -55.93
C ARG A 719 -121.98 0.70 -55.49
N ASP A 720 -122.29 1.71 -54.69
CA ASP A 720 -123.66 2.04 -54.28
C ASP A 720 -124.56 2.40 -55.46
N THR A 721 -124.02 2.93 -56.57
CA THR A 721 -124.78 3.15 -57.83
C THR A 721 -124.87 1.88 -58.67
N ILE A 722 -123.82 1.07 -58.72
CA ILE A 722 -123.82 -0.25 -59.34
C ILE A 722 -124.82 -1.18 -58.64
N ASP A 723 -124.90 -1.23 -57.32
CA ASP A 723 -125.86 -2.01 -56.53
C ASP A 723 -127.33 -1.62 -56.82
N ARG A 724 -127.58 -0.38 -57.30
CA ARG A 724 -128.90 0.08 -57.79
C ARG A 724 -129.21 -0.34 -59.23
N LEU A 725 -128.18 -0.67 -60.01
CA LEU A 725 -128.28 -1.22 -61.36
C LEU A 725 -128.24 -2.76 -61.36
N GLN A 726 -127.48 -3.37 -60.44
CA GLN A 726 -127.41 -4.82 -60.22
C GLN A 726 -128.76 -5.36 -59.78
N ARG A 727 -129.52 -4.68 -58.90
CA ARG A 727 -130.92 -5.05 -58.62
C ARG A 727 -131.88 -4.99 -59.83
N LYS A 728 -131.45 -4.48 -60.98
CA LYS A 728 -132.15 -4.59 -62.28
C LYS A 728 -131.55 -5.65 -63.22
N LEU A 729 -130.31 -6.04 -62.98
CA LEU A 729 -129.53 -7.00 -63.77
C LEU A 729 -129.49 -8.41 -63.16
N GLU A 730 -129.65 -8.55 -61.84
CA GLU A 730 -129.68 -9.82 -61.10
C GLU A 730 -130.81 -10.73 -61.60
N ASN A 731 -131.97 -10.14 -61.93
CA ASN A 731 -133.10 -10.82 -62.61
C ASN A 731 -132.77 -11.37 -64.02
N ALA A 732 -131.59 -11.06 -64.56
CA ALA A 732 -131.09 -11.51 -65.87
C ALA A 732 -129.67 -12.09 -65.80
N SER A 733 -129.08 -12.25 -64.61
CA SER A 733 -127.67 -12.61 -64.40
C SER A 733 -127.48 -14.00 -63.75
N THR A 734 -128.53 -14.55 -63.13
CA THR A 734 -128.52 -15.89 -62.50
C THR A 734 -127.91 -16.97 -63.39
N ASP A 735 -128.21 -16.92 -64.68
CA ASP A 735 -127.87 -17.95 -65.66
C ASP A 735 -126.43 -17.83 -66.19
N ASN A 736 -125.77 -16.67 -65.99
CA ASN A 736 -124.38 -16.44 -66.42
C ASN A 736 -123.36 -16.69 -65.30
N ILE A 737 -123.76 -16.47 -64.04
CA ILE A 737 -122.89 -16.59 -62.85
C ILE A 737 -122.24 -17.99 -62.73
N GLN A 738 -122.94 -19.05 -63.14
CA GLN A 738 -122.41 -20.42 -63.10
C GLN A 738 -121.25 -20.69 -64.08
N LYS A 739 -121.05 -19.85 -65.11
CA LYS A 739 -119.99 -20.03 -66.11
C LYS A 739 -118.73 -19.20 -65.84
N GLU A 740 -118.81 -18.13 -65.05
CA GLU A 740 -117.65 -17.30 -64.73
C GLU A 740 -116.85 -17.77 -63.50
N SER A 741 -117.47 -18.50 -62.56
CA SER A 741 -116.85 -18.87 -61.29
C SER A 741 -115.67 -19.83 -61.46
N THR A 742 -115.80 -20.80 -62.37
CA THR A 742 -114.78 -21.80 -62.70
C THR A 742 -113.53 -21.15 -63.32
N LEU A 743 -113.71 -20.24 -64.29
CA LEU A 743 -112.62 -19.50 -64.94
C LEU A 743 -111.83 -18.62 -63.97
N ARG A 744 -112.51 -17.96 -63.02
CA ARG A 744 -111.85 -17.10 -62.02
C ARG A 744 -110.96 -17.89 -61.07
N SER A 745 -111.39 -19.08 -60.65
CA SER A 745 -110.62 -19.96 -59.75
C SER A 745 -109.27 -20.36 -60.36
N VAL A 746 -109.27 -20.89 -61.59
CA VAL A 746 -108.04 -21.32 -62.29
C VAL A 746 -107.08 -20.15 -62.51
N SER A 747 -107.60 -18.96 -62.87
CA SER A 747 -106.75 -17.77 -63.05
C SER A 747 -106.01 -17.39 -61.76
N THR A 748 -106.68 -17.41 -60.60
CA THR A 748 -106.04 -17.07 -59.32
C THR A 748 -104.97 -18.08 -58.91
N GLU A 749 -105.14 -19.36 -59.25
CA GLU A 749 -104.18 -20.42 -58.96
C GLU A 749 -102.91 -20.30 -59.83
N THR A 750 -103.03 -19.93 -61.11
CA THR A 750 -101.84 -19.62 -61.92
C THR A 750 -101.03 -18.43 -61.38
N ASP A 751 -101.68 -17.42 -60.78
CA ASP A 751 -100.98 -16.26 -60.24
C ASP A 751 -100.36 -16.48 -58.85
N THR A 752 -100.89 -17.40 -58.03
CA THR A 752 -100.19 -17.82 -56.80
C THR A 752 -98.97 -18.67 -57.15
N LEU A 753 -99.08 -19.62 -58.09
CA LEU A 753 -97.96 -20.43 -58.55
C LEU A 753 -96.84 -19.57 -59.18
N ARG A 754 -97.17 -18.59 -60.03
CA ARG A 754 -96.19 -17.62 -60.57
C ARG A 754 -95.44 -16.87 -59.46
N LYS A 755 -96.15 -16.43 -58.42
CA LYS A 755 -95.53 -15.72 -57.27
C LYS A 755 -94.63 -16.64 -56.46
N GLN A 756 -95.03 -17.88 -56.23
CA GLN A 756 -94.22 -18.90 -55.55
C GLN A 756 -92.92 -19.20 -56.32
N VAL A 757 -93.00 -19.38 -57.65
CA VAL A 757 -91.81 -19.54 -58.50
C VAL A 757 -90.90 -18.31 -58.43
N ALA A 758 -91.46 -17.09 -58.41
CA ALA A 758 -90.66 -15.87 -58.28
C ALA A 758 -89.99 -15.73 -56.90
N THR A 759 -90.62 -16.17 -55.81
CA THR A 759 -89.98 -16.20 -54.48
C THR A 759 -88.93 -17.30 -54.36
N LEU A 760 -89.18 -18.48 -54.93
CA LEU A 760 -88.22 -19.59 -54.93
C LEU A 760 -86.96 -19.25 -55.73
N LYS A 761 -87.09 -18.57 -56.87
CA LYS A 761 -85.93 -18.07 -57.63
C LYS A 761 -85.07 -17.11 -56.80
N ARG A 762 -85.65 -16.07 -56.19
CA ARG A 762 -84.88 -15.16 -55.31
C ARG A 762 -84.21 -15.89 -54.14
N SER A 763 -84.89 -16.89 -53.56
CA SER A 763 -84.31 -17.70 -52.48
C SER A 763 -83.14 -18.57 -52.96
N HIS A 764 -83.23 -19.13 -54.16
CA HIS A 764 -82.15 -19.85 -54.82
C HIS A 764 -80.96 -18.93 -55.13
N ASP A 765 -81.22 -17.77 -55.74
CA ASP A 765 -80.18 -16.84 -56.18
C ASP A 765 -79.43 -16.24 -54.98
N ASN A 766 -80.14 -15.95 -53.87
CA ASN A 766 -79.54 -15.59 -52.59
C ASN A 766 -78.65 -16.72 -52.03
N ALA A 767 -79.14 -17.97 -52.04
CA ALA A 767 -78.37 -19.12 -51.54
C ALA A 767 -77.12 -19.41 -52.40
N VAL A 768 -77.18 -19.17 -53.72
CA VAL A 768 -76.02 -19.25 -54.62
C VAL A 768 -74.99 -18.15 -54.29
N ALA A 769 -75.44 -16.91 -54.06
CA ALA A 769 -74.56 -15.81 -53.66
C ALA A 769 -73.90 -16.06 -52.30
N GLU A 770 -74.64 -16.58 -51.31
CA GLU A 770 -74.11 -16.91 -49.99
C GLU A 770 -73.15 -18.12 -50.04
N ASN A 771 -73.44 -19.14 -50.83
CA ASN A 771 -72.53 -20.28 -51.04
C ASN A 771 -71.23 -19.83 -51.74
N GLY A 772 -71.32 -18.92 -52.72
CA GLY A 772 -70.14 -18.29 -53.32
C GLY A 772 -69.30 -17.49 -52.31
N ARG A 773 -69.96 -16.74 -51.43
CA ARG A 773 -69.30 -16.01 -50.33
C ARG A 773 -68.58 -16.96 -49.37
N LEU A 774 -69.27 -18.01 -48.90
CA LEU A 774 -68.71 -19.03 -48.01
C LEU A 774 -67.57 -19.83 -48.66
N SER A 775 -67.62 -20.07 -49.96
CA SER A 775 -66.51 -20.69 -50.71
C SER A 775 -65.26 -19.80 -50.77
N ASN A 776 -65.43 -18.47 -50.83
CA ASN A 776 -64.32 -17.52 -50.77
C ASN A 776 -63.77 -17.44 -49.33
N ASP A 777 -64.63 -17.26 -48.32
CA ASP A 777 -64.25 -17.29 -46.89
C ASP A 777 -63.40 -18.55 -46.56
N LEU A 778 -63.81 -19.71 -47.07
CA LEU A 778 -63.14 -20.99 -46.88
C LEU A 778 -61.79 -21.08 -47.62
N SER A 779 -61.69 -20.48 -48.82
CA SER A 779 -60.44 -20.37 -49.58
C SER A 779 -59.43 -19.48 -48.85
N ASP A 780 -59.87 -18.33 -48.36
CA ASP A 780 -59.04 -17.35 -47.68
C ASP A 780 -58.54 -17.91 -46.34
N ALA A 781 -59.43 -18.47 -45.51
CA ALA A 781 -59.06 -19.18 -44.28
C ALA A 781 -58.16 -20.40 -44.54
N GLY A 782 -58.35 -21.09 -45.66
CA GLY A 782 -57.45 -22.14 -46.15
C GLY A 782 -56.04 -21.61 -46.43
N SER A 783 -55.94 -20.45 -47.10
CA SER A 783 -54.67 -19.80 -47.40
C SER A 783 -53.95 -19.36 -46.11
N GLU A 784 -54.66 -18.75 -45.15
CA GLU A 784 -54.14 -18.36 -43.84
C GLU A 784 -53.66 -19.58 -43.04
N LEU A 785 -54.38 -20.71 -43.11
CA LEU A 785 -53.96 -21.95 -42.47
C LEU A 785 -52.65 -22.50 -43.08
N THR A 786 -52.39 -22.33 -44.38
CA THR A 786 -51.08 -22.69 -44.95
C THR A 786 -49.96 -21.71 -44.57
N LEU A 787 -50.29 -20.43 -44.37
CA LEU A 787 -49.32 -19.39 -44.01
C LEU A 787 -48.91 -19.50 -42.53
N THR A 788 -49.88 -19.72 -41.65
CA THR A 788 -49.64 -19.96 -40.21
C THR A 788 -48.88 -21.26 -39.97
N LYS A 789 -49.19 -22.34 -40.71
CA LYS A 789 -48.40 -23.59 -40.66
C LYS A 789 -46.94 -23.40 -41.10
N ARG A 790 -46.68 -22.58 -42.13
CA ARG A 790 -45.30 -22.23 -42.54
C ARG A 790 -44.58 -21.44 -41.44
N LYS A 791 -45.17 -20.34 -40.97
CA LYS A 791 -44.62 -19.55 -39.85
C LYS A 791 -44.33 -20.39 -38.60
N LEU A 792 -45.20 -21.35 -38.29
CA LEU A 792 -44.99 -22.28 -37.17
C LEU A 792 -43.77 -23.19 -37.39
N ALA A 793 -43.59 -23.72 -38.61
CA ALA A 793 -42.41 -24.51 -38.96
C ALA A 793 -41.12 -23.67 -38.95
N ASP A 794 -41.17 -22.43 -39.46
CA ASP A 794 -40.05 -21.48 -39.42
C ASP A 794 -39.62 -21.19 -37.97
N CYS A 795 -40.58 -20.89 -37.08
CA CYS A 795 -40.33 -20.70 -35.65
C CYS A 795 -39.82 -21.99 -34.95
N GLN A 796 -40.30 -23.18 -35.35
CA GLN A 796 -39.79 -24.44 -34.82
C GLN A 796 -38.32 -24.68 -35.24
N GLN A 797 -37.97 -24.40 -36.49
CA GLN A 797 -36.59 -24.49 -36.97
C GLN A 797 -35.67 -23.51 -36.25
N GLU A 798 -36.13 -22.28 -35.98
CA GLU A 798 -35.37 -21.32 -35.17
C GLU A 798 -35.20 -21.78 -33.72
N VAL A 799 -36.23 -22.36 -33.09
CA VAL A 799 -36.11 -22.95 -31.75
C VAL A 799 -35.08 -24.09 -31.71
N GLU A 800 -35.05 -24.98 -32.71
CA GLU A 800 -34.02 -26.04 -32.78
C GLU A 800 -32.62 -25.48 -33.11
N ARG A 801 -32.51 -24.40 -33.88
CA ARG A 801 -31.26 -23.66 -34.09
C ARG A 801 -30.72 -23.11 -32.76
N MET A 802 -31.57 -22.42 -31.99
CA MET A 802 -31.22 -21.84 -30.69
C MET A 802 -30.89 -22.92 -29.64
N LYS A 803 -31.61 -24.04 -29.61
CA LYS A 803 -31.28 -25.22 -28.78
C LYS A 803 -29.94 -25.87 -29.17
N SER A 804 -29.52 -25.75 -30.42
CA SER A 804 -28.23 -26.29 -30.88
C SER A 804 -27.09 -25.39 -30.43
N GLN A 805 -27.22 -24.08 -30.63
CA GLN A 805 -26.28 -23.08 -30.09
C GLN A 805 -26.18 -23.13 -28.56
N LEU A 806 -27.29 -23.34 -27.84
CA LEU A 806 -27.26 -23.51 -26.38
C LEU A 806 -26.47 -24.77 -25.97
N ARG A 807 -26.57 -25.88 -26.71
CA ARG A 807 -25.77 -27.09 -26.45
C ARG A 807 -24.28 -26.88 -26.76
N GLU A 808 -23.96 -26.11 -27.79
CA GLU A 808 -22.58 -25.72 -28.12
C GLU A 808 -21.99 -24.84 -27.00
N TYR A 809 -22.71 -23.82 -26.53
CA TYR A 809 -22.27 -22.97 -25.41
C TYR A 809 -22.13 -23.76 -24.10
N VAL A 810 -23.04 -24.69 -23.78
CA VAL A 810 -22.91 -25.54 -22.58
C VAL A 810 -21.66 -26.41 -22.65
N GLN A 811 -21.33 -26.99 -23.82
CA GLN A 811 -20.08 -27.74 -23.97
C GLN A 811 -18.83 -26.85 -23.85
N GLU A 812 -18.87 -25.62 -24.35
CA GLU A 812 -17.73 -24.71 -24.27
C GLU A 812 -17.51 -24.19 -22.84
N ILE A 813 -18.60 -23.95 -22.09
CA ILE A 813 -18.55 -23.68 -20.66
C ILE A 813 -17.93 -24.87 -19.91
N GLN A 814 -18.35 -26.11 -20.21
CA GLN A 814 -17.77 -27.31 -19.60
C GLN A 814 -16.26 -27.45 -19.90
N ARG A 815 -15.81 -27.18 -21.12
CA ARG A 815 -14.37 -27.15 -21.46
C ARG A 815 -13.61 -26.07 -20.68
N ALA A 816 -14.22 -24.90 -20.49
CA ALA A 816 -13.63 -23.82 -19.70
C ALA A 816 -13.58 -24.17 -18.20
N GLU A 817 -14.60 -24.81 -17.65
CA GLU A 817 -14.65 -25.32 -16.27
C GLU A 817 -13.60 -26.42 -16.03
N GLU A 818 -13.46 -27.38 -16.95
CA GLU A 818 -12.41 -28.42 -16.92
C GLU A 818 -11.02 -27.79 -16.96
N LEU A 819 -10.78 -26.83 -17.86
CA LEU A 819 -9.50 -26.12 -17.98
C LEU A 819 -9.19 -25.28 -16.73
N LEU A 820 -10.18 -24.61 -16.15
CA LEU A 820 -10.03 -23.86 -14.89
C LEU A 820 -9.69 -24.81 -13.74
N CYS A 821 -10.39 -25.94 -13.60
CA CYS A 821 -10.10 -26.95 -12.58
C CYS A 821 -8.67 -27.53 -12.71
N VAL A 822 -8.16 -27.68 -13.94
CA VAL A 822 -6.75 -28.04 -14.18
C VAL A 822 -5.80 -26.92 -13.72
N LYS A 823 -6.09 -25.66 -14.04
CA LYS A 823 -5.26 -24.51 -13.65
C LYS A 823 -5.30 -24.18 -12.16
N GLU A 824 -6.41 -24.46 -11.49
CA GLU A 824 -6.51 -24.39 -10.03
C GLU A 824 -5.65 -25.46 -9.36
N ARG A 825 -5.66 -26.70 -9.88
CA ARG A 825 -4.79 -27.78 -9.37
C ARG A 825 -3.30 -27.50 -9.59
N GLU A 826 -2.90 -27.05 -10.79
CA GLU A 826 -1.51 -26.62 -11.07
C GLU A 826 -1.06 -25.52 -10.08
N ARG A 827 -1.98 -24.60 -9.73
CA ARG A 827 -1.73 -23.55 -8.73
C ARG A 827 -1.63 -24.10 -7.31
N GLU A 828 -2.43 -25.09 -6.94
CA GLU A 828 -2.36 -25.76 -5.64
C GLU A 828 -1.03 -26.54 -5.49
N GLU A 829 -0.64 -27.32 -6.50
CA GLU A 829 0.63 -28.04 -6.58
C GLU A 829 1.82 -27.07 -6.45
N MET A 830 1.81 -25.96 -7.18
CA MET A 830 2.84 -24.92 -7.05
C MET A 830 2.86 -24.26 -5.67
N LEU A 831 1.70 -24.02 -5.05
CA LEU A 831 1.61 -23.48 -3.69
C LEU A 831 2.10 -24.50 -2.63
N GLU A 832 1.92 -25.79 -2.87
CA GLU A 832 2.49 -26.84 -2.02
C GLU A 832 4.01 -26.92 -2.16
N HIS A 833 4.55 -26.86 -3.38
CA HIS A 833 6.00 -26.74 -3.62
C HIS A 833 6.61 -25.51 -2.94
N TYR A 834 5.93 -24.35 -2.98
CA TYR A 834 6.38 -23.15 -2.24
C TYR A 834 6.34 -23.34 -0.72
N LYS A 835 5.37 -24.06 -0.15
CA LYS A 835 5.36 -24.41 1.28
C LYS A 835 6.53 -25.30 1.65
N SER A 836 6.71 -26.43 0.95
CA SER A 836 7.80 -27.37 1.24
C SER A 836 9.19 -26.76 1.05
N LEU A 837 9.35 -25.85 0.07
CA LEU A 837 10.59 -25.08 -0.08
C LEU A 837 10.79 -24.08 1.07
N SER A 838 9.73 -23.40 1.51
CA SER A 838 9.79 -22.50 2.68
C SER A 838 10.09 -23.26 3.97
N GLU A 839 9.51 -24.45 4.17
CA GLU A 839 9.81 -25.35 5.28
C GLU A 839 11.28 -25.82 5.22
N GLY A 840 11.78 -26.16 4.04
CA GLY A 840 13.20 -26.47 3.81
C GLY A 840 14.13 -25.31 4.15
N VAL A 841 13.77 -24.07 3.76
CA VAL A 841 14.52 -22.86 4.15
C VAL A 841 14.50 -22.66 5.65
N ASN A 842 13.33 -22.74 6.31
CA ASN A 842 13.21 -22.61 7.77
C ASN A 842 14.06 -23.66 8.50
N MET A 843 14.08 -24.91 8.03
CA MET A 843 14.92 -25.97 8.59
C MET A 843 16.42 -25.72 8.40
N LEU A 844 16.83 -25.15 7.27
CA LEU A 844 18.22 -24.74 7.02
C LEU A 844 18.62 -23.51 7.85
N GLU A 845 17.72 -22.53 8.05
CA GLU A 845 17.95 -21.38 8.93
C GLU A 845 18.11 -21.82 10.40
N VAL A 846 17.26 -22.72 10.89
CA VAL A 846 17.38 -23.32 12.23
C VAL A 846 18.68 -24.13 12.34
N SER A 847 19.02 -24.93 11.33
CA SER A 847 20.29 -25.69 11.31
C SER A 847 21.52 -24.78 11.28
N ASN A 848 21.45 -23.63 10.61
CA ASN A 848 22.54 -22.65 10.60
C ASN A 848 22.64 -21.92 11.94
N GLN A 849 21.52 -21.53 12.56
CA GLN A 849 21.51 -20.93 13.90
C GLN A 849 22.09 -21.88 14.96
N THR A 850 21.79 -23.19 14.91
CA THR A 850 22.40 -24.17 15.81
C THR A 850 23.90 -24.32 15.56
N LEU A 851 24.35 -24.37 14.30
CA LEU A 851 25.78 -24.41 13.95
C LEU A 851 26.53 -23.11 14.33
N GLU A 852 25.87 -21.95 14.28
CA GLU A 852 26.41 -20.68 14.76
C GLU A 852 26.59 -20.67 16.28
N VAL A 853 25.64 -21.22 17.05
CA VAL A 853 25.75 -21.43 18.50
C VAL A 853 26.87 -22.41 18.82
N GLU A 854 26.91 -23.59 18.19
CA GLU A 854 28.00 -24.57 18.37
C GLU A 854 29.37 -23.97 18.02
N SER A 855 29.44 -23.15 16.95
CA SER A 855 30.67 -22.44 16.58
C SER A 855 31.08 -21.40 17.63
N ALA A 856 30.12 -20.69 18.23
CA ALA A 856 30.38 -19.73 19.30
C ALA A 856 30.84 -20.42 20.59
N GLU A 857 30.22 -21.54 20.96
CA GLU A 857 30.63 -22.36 22.11
C GLU A 857 32.02 -22.98 21.89
N ALA A 858 32.31 -23.52 20.71
CA ALA A 858 33.63 -24.03 20.36
C ALA A 858 34.71 -22.94 20.43
N LYS A 859 34.44 -21.73 19.91
CA LYS A 859 35.34 -20.56 20.03
C LYS A 859 35.56 -20.18 21.50
N LYS A 860 34.51 -20.18 22.32
CA LYS A 860 34.61 -19.88 23.76
C LYS A 860 35.46 -20.93 24.49
N LEU A 861 35.22 -22.22 24.25
CA LEU A 861 36.01 -23.31 24.84
C LEU A 861 37.49 -23.24 24.42
N LEU A 862 37.76 -22.85 23.18
CA LEU A 862 39.11 -22.63 22.67
C LEU A 862 39.77 -21.42 23.36
N GLN A 863 39.06 -20.28 23.51
CA GLN A 863 39.55 -19.12 24.25
C GLN A 863 39.81 -19.44 25.74
N GLU A 864 38.97 -20.26 26.38
CA GLU A 864 39.22 -20.76 27.73
C GLU A 864 40.46 -21.67 27.79
N ALA A 865 40.70 -22.49 26.76
CA ALA A 865 41.90 -23.33 26.67
C ALA A 865 43.16 -22.49 26.43
N GLU A 866 43.12 -21.48 25.56
CA GLU A 866 44.20 -20.50 25.38
C GLU A 866 44.50 -19.76 26.70
N GLY A 867 43.48 -19.33 27.44
CA GLY A 867 43.65 -18.73 28.77
C GLY A 867 44.36 -19.67 29.76
N ARG A 868 44.00 -20.97 29.79
CA ARG A 868 44.69 -21.99 30.60
C ARG A 868 46.14 -22.21 30.13
N ILE A 869 46.38 -22.24 28.82
CA ILE A 869 47.73 -22.39 28.24
C ILE A 869 48.61 -21.20 28.62
N ASN A 870 48.10 -19.97 28.50
CA ASN A 870 48.84 -18.76 28.86
C ASN A 870 49.18 -18.74 30.36
N GLY A 871 48.23 -19.06 31.25
CA GLY A 871 48.50 -19.17 32.68
C GLY A 871 49.51 -20.28 33.05
N LEU A 872 49.53 -21.38 32.30
CA LEU A 872 50.56 -22.41 32.44
C LEU A 872 51.92 -21.96 31.88
N GLN A 873 51.96 -21.19 30.79
CA GLN A 873 53.20 -20.59 30.27
C GLN A 873 53.79 -19.58 31.24
N GLU A 874 52.98 -18.73 31.88
CA GLU A 874 53.42 -17.82 32.95
C GLU A 874 54.00 -18.60 34.14
N GLN A 875 53.32 -19.65 34.60
CA GLN A 875 53.85 -20.51 35.67
C GLN A 875 55.17 -21.19 35.26
N VAL A 876 55.29 -21.71 34.04
CA VAL A 876 56.53 -22.28 33.51
C VAL A 876 57.63 -21.23 33.42
N GLY A 877 57.33 -20.00 33.01
CA GLY A 877 58.26 -18.87 32.99
C GLY A 877 58.77 -18.49 34.38
N LEU A 878 57.90 -18.47 35.38
CA LEU A 878 58.27 -18.29 36.80
C LEU A 878 59.16 -19.44 37.29
N ARG A 879 58.80 -20.71 37.04
CA ARG A 879 59.65 -21.86 37.40
C ARG A 879 61.00 -21.83 36.70
N GLN A 880 61.06 -21.39 35.44
CA GLN A 880 62.33 -21.21 34.72
C GLN A 880 63.18 -20.05 35.30
N SER A 881 62.58 -19.03 35.90
CA SER A 881 63.34 -17.97 36.58
C SER A 881 63.86 -18.44 37.94
N GLU A 882 63.05 -19.18 38.72
CA GLU A 882 63.48 -19.88 39.93
C GLU A 882 64.66 -20.81 39.65
N ILE A 883 64.53 -21.71 38.66
CA ILE A 883 65.61 -22.62 38.23
C ILE A 883 66.88 -21.85 37.89
N LYS A 884 66.79 -20.75 37.12
CA LYS A 884 67.96 -19.90 36.80
C LYS A 884 68.60 -19.23 38.03
N THR A 885 67.84 -18.99 39.10
CA THR A 885 68.44 -18.53 40.37
C THR A 885 69.13 -19.66 41.13
N TYR A 886 68.57 -20.87 41.13
CA TYR A 886 69.23 -22.04 41.73
C TYR A 886 70.47 -22.48 40.95
N GLU A 887 70.44 -22.44 39.61
CA GLU A 887 71.61 -22.69 38.74
C GLU A 887 72.76 -21.72 39.07
N LYS A 888 72.48 -20.43 39.27
CA LYS A 888 73.49 -19.45 39.71
C LYS A 888 74.06 -19.78 41.08
N GLN A 889 73.21 -20.06 42.07
CA GLN A 889 73.65 -20.44 43.42
C GLN A 889 74.49 -21.72 43.41
N ILE A 890 74.13 -22.71 42.59
CA ILE A 890 74.91 -23.95 42.41
C ILE A 890 76.27 -23.64 41.78
N ASN A 891 76.34 -22.78 40.76
CA ASN A 891 77.60 -22.38 40.14
C ASN A 891 78.50 -21.58 41.10
N GLU A 892 77.93 -20.67 41.89
CA GLU A 892 78.63 -19.91 42.94
C GLU A 892 79.17 -20.83 44.04
N LEU A 893 78.36 -21.78 44.52
CA LEU A 893 78.81 -22.79 45.49
C LEU A 893 79.87 -23.73 44.91
N SER A 894 79.75 -24.11 43.63
CA SER A 894 80.74 -24.96 42.95
C SER A 894 82.08 -24.23 42.80
N ALA A 895 82.07 -22.95 42.46
CA ALA A 895 83.29 -22.12 42.41
C ALA A 895 83.94 -21.98 43.79
N ASN A 896 83.14 -21.83 44.86
CA ASN A 896 83.64 -21.80 46.24
C ASN A 896 84.24 -23.14 46.67
N ILE A 897 83.66 -24.27 46.24
CA ILE A 897 84.22 -25.61 46.49
C ILE A 897 85.58 -25.75 45.80
N VAL A 898 85.69 -25.41 44.50
CA VAL A 898 86.97 -25.47 43.76
C VAL A 898 88.04 -24.56 44.38
N ALA A 899 87.66 -23.39 44.90
CA ALA A 899 88.58 -22.53 45.63
C ALA A 899 89.10 -23.19 46.92
N LEU A 900 88.22 -23.77 47.74
CA LEU A 900 88.59 -24.49 48.96
C LEU A 900 89.40 -25.77 48.68
N GLU A 901 89.11 -26.48 47.59
CA GLU A 901 89.90 -27.62 47.12
C GLU A 901 91.33 -27.19 46.76
N SER A 902 91.49 -26.05 46.08
CA SER A 902 92.82 -25.51 45.77
C SER A 902 93.59 -25.03 47.01
N GLU A 903 92.92 -24.44 48.00
CA GLU A 903 93.53 -24.08 49.29
C GLU A 903 93.99 -25.33 50.06
N VAL A 904 93.17 -26.38 50.05
CA VAL A 904 93.51 -27.68 50.65
C VAL A 904 94.67 -28.37 49.93
N ASP A 905 94.83 -28.22 48.62
CA ASP A 905 95.99 -28.74 47.88
C ASP A 905 97.27 -27.94 48.17
N CYS A 906 97.22 -26.61 48.21
CA CYS A 906 98.36 -25.78 48.67
C CYS A 906 98.81 -26.21 50.09
N LEU A 907 97.87 -26.42 51.01
CA LEU A 907 98.17 -26.88 52.37
C LEU A 907 98.77 -28.31 52.40
N LYS A 908 98.48 -29.18 51.42
CA LYS A 908 99.15 -30.48 51.28
C LYS A 908 100.60 -30.32 50.80
N GLU A 909 100.87 -29.41 49.87
CA GLU A 909 102.22 -29.10 49.39
C GLU A 909 103.09 -28.50 50.50
N GLU A 910 102.56 -27.54 51.28
CA GLU A 910 103.24 -27.02 52.48
C GLU A 910 103.53 -28.13 53.51
N ASN A 911 102.54 -29.00 53.78
CA ASN A 911 102.74 -30.15 54.67
C ASN A 911 103.74 -31.18 54.12
N GLN A 912 103.94 -31.25 52.81
CA GLN A 912 104.93 -32.13 52.19
C GLN A 912 106.34 -31.57 52.35
N HIS A 913 106.54 -30.27 52.09
CA HIS A 913 107.82 -29.61 52.34
C HIS A 913 108.22 -29.65 53.82
N LEU A 914 107.28 -29.44 54.75
CA LEU A 914 107.55 -29.55 56.19
C LEU A 914 107.96 -30.97 56.63
N ARG A 915 107.57 -32.02 55.89
CA ARG A 915 108.07 -33.39 56.12
C ARG A 915 109.48 -33.60 55.56
N GLU A 916 109.77 -33.00 54.41
CA GLU A 916 111.08 -33.05 53.77
C GLU A 916 112.14 -32.34 54.63
N ASP A 917 111.82 -31.15 55.16
CA ASP A 917 112.63 -30.46 56.17
C ASP A 917 112.80 -31.28 57.45
N LEU A 918 111.71 -31.87 57.96
CA LEU A 918 111.78 -32.73 59.15
C LEU A 918 112.70 -33.93 58.92
N GLU A 919 112.64 -34.60 57.76
CA GLU A 919 113.54 -35.71 57.45
C GLU A 919 114.99 -35.24 57.35
N ALA A 920 115.24 -34.09 56.70
CA ALA A 920 116.57 -33.49 56.63
C ALA A 920 117.16 -33.17 58.02
N THR A 921 116.34 -32.73 58.99
CA THR A 921 116.79 -32.52 60.38
C THR A 921 117.09 -33.83 61.12
N LYS A 922 116.29 -34.90 60.93
CA LYS A 922 116.62 -36.24 61.46
C LYS A 922 117.95 -36.72 60.90
N ASP A 923 118.16 -36.52 59.60
CA ASP A 923 119.35 -36.93 58.89
C ASP A 923 120.60 -36.13 59.31
N LEU A 924 120.43 -34.93 59.85
CA LEU A 924 121.47 -34.16 60.53
C LEU A 924 121.76 -34.71 61.95
N CYS A 925 120.73 -35.03 62.73
CA CYS A 925 120.88 -35.68 64.04
C CYS A 925 121.61 -37.03 63.93
N ASN A 926 121.22 -37.88 62.98
CA ASN A 926 121.88 -39.16 62.70
C ASN A 926 123.38 -38.98 62.41
N LYS A 927 123.77 -37.92 61.69
CA LYS A 927 125.18 -37.58 61.39
C LYS A 927 125.93 -37.10 62.63
N LEU A 928 125.27 -36.37 63.53
CA LEU A 928 125.85 -35.90 64.80
C LEU A 928 126.06 -37.05 65.80
N ASP A 929 125.10 -37.97 65.92
CA ASP A 929 125.28 -39.18 66.74
C ASP A 929 126.40 -40.09 66.18
N LEU A 930 126.49 -40.25 64.85
CA LEU A 930 127.61 -40.94 64.20
C LEU A 930 128.98 -40.27 64.39
N GLN A 931 129.04 -38.96 64.68
CA GLN A 931 130.27 -38.27 65.07
C GLN A 931 130.58 -38.47 66.55
N LYS A 932 129.57 -38.35 67.41
CA LYS A 932 129.66 -38.59 68.86
C LYS A 932 130.16 -40.01 69.16
N ASP A 933 129.64 -41.02 68.48
CA ASP A 933 129.99 -42.41 68.75
C ASP A 933 131.44 -42.73 68.33
N LYS A 934 131.93 -42.15 67.22
CA LYS A 934 133.35 -42.23 66.82
C LYS A 934 134.30 -41.59 67.81
N LEU A 935 133.97 -40.40 68.32
CA LEU A 935 134.75 -39.75 69.39
C LEU A 935 134.76 -40.59 70.68
N ASN A 936 133.70 -41.39 70.89
CA ASN A 936 133.61 -42.34 72.00
C ASN A 936 134.49 -43.59 71.75
N GLU A 937 134.59 -44.08 70.51
CA GLU A 937 135.53 -45.14 70.12
C GLU A 937 136.99 -44.69 70.29
N GLU A 938 137.37 -43.51 69.78
CA GLU A 938 138.70 -42.90 69.97
C GLU A 938 139.06 -42.75 71.47
N LEU A 939 138.10 -42.32 72.30
CA LEU A 939 138.27 -42.21 73.75
C LEU A 939 138.47 -43.58 74.43
N ASN A 940 137.85 -44.64 73.91
CA ASN A 940 138.01 -46.00 74.40
C ASN A 940 139.33 -46.66 73.96
N GLU A 941 139.85 -46.35 72.77
CA GLU A 941 141.23 -46.72 72.40
C GLU A 941 142.24 -46.04 73.35
N HIS A 942 142.06 -44.74 73.62
CA HIS A 942 142.86 -43.97 74.57
C HIS A 942 142.67 -44.37 76.06
N SER A 943 141.68 -45.18 76.41
CA SER A 943 141.57 -45.80 77.74
C SER A 943 142.27 -47.16 77.75
N SER A 944 142.07 -48.00 76.72
CA SER A 944 142.71 -49.31 76.55
C SER A 944 144.25 -49.22 76.55
N ILE A 945 144.83 -48.31 75.76
CA ILE A 945 146.28 -48.05 75.71
C ILE A 945 146.83 -47.69 77.10
N ARG A 946 146.06 -46.95 77.89
CA ARG A 946 146.42 -46.48 79.25
C ARG A 946 146.45 -47.63 80.25
N GLU A 947 145.54 -48.59 80.12
CA GLU A 947 145.58 -49.81 80.93
C GLU A 947 146.75 -50.72 80.53
N GLN A 948 147.07 -50.81 79.23
CA GLN A 948 148.14 -51.66 78.72
C GLN A 948 149.52 -51.21 79.24
N LEU A 949 149.81 -49.90 79.19
CA LEU A 949 151.00 -49.30 79.80
C LEU A 949 151.09 -49.52 81.33
N ASN A 950 149.96 -49.54 82.03
CA ASN A 950 149.91 -49.85 83.46
C ASN A 950 150.22 -51.34 83.75
N ARG A 951 149.77 -52.27 82.91
CA ARG A 951 150.09 -53.70 83.01
C ARG A 951 151.59 -53.94 82.85
N GLU A 952 152.22 -53.30 81.87
CA GLU A 952 153.67 -53.42 81.60
C GLU A 952 154.52 -52.85 82.74
N ASN A 953 154.13 -51.70 83.31
CA ASN A 953 154.73 -51.14 84.53
C ASN A 953 154.65 -52.13 85.71
N ALA A 954 153.52 -52.82 85.86
CA ALA A 954 153.28 -53.78 86.93
C ALA A 954 154.00 -55.14 86.72
N THR A 955 154.44 -55.49 85.51
CA THR A 955 155.27 -56.66 85.25
C THR A 955 156.75 -56.39 85.47
N LEU A 956 157.28 -55.26 84.98
CA LEU A 956 158.70 -54.90 85.16
C LEU A 956 159.05 -54.72 86.65
N LYS A 957 158.17 -54.10 87.44
CA LYS A 957 158.35 -53.95 88.90
C LYS A 957 158.33 -55.27 89.69
N ARG A 958 157.85 -56.38 89.11
CA ARG A 958 157.84 -57.71 89.77
C ARG A 958 159.07 -58.57 89.48
N GLN A 959 159.86 -58.23 88.45
CA GLN A 959 161.02 -59.04 88.05
C GLN A 959 162.32 -58.63 88.75
N LEU A 960 162.41 -57.41 89.29
CA LEU A 960 163.63 -56.87 89.91
C LEU A 960 163.79 -57.20 91.41
N THR A 961 162.71 -57.59 92.10
CA THR A 961 162.66 -57.65 93.58
C THR A 961 162.76 -59.07 94.17
N LEU A 962 162.93 -60.10 93.34
CA LEU A 962 162.99 -61.50 93.76
C LEU A 962 164.41 -61.99 94.11
N ALA A 963 165.37 -61.07 94.29
CA ALA A 963 166.80 -61.40 94.38
C ALA A 963 167.61 -60.52 95.37
N THR A 964 167.20 -60.45 96.64
CA THR A 964 168.15 -60.52 97.79
C THR A 964 167.41 -60.73 99.12
N THR A 965 167.94 -61.59 99.98
CA THR A 965 167.60 -61.65 101.40
C THR A 965 168.25 -60.49 102.16
N GLY A 966 167.46 -59.76 102.96
CA GLY A 966 167.94 -58.74 103.89
C GLY A 966 167.19 -58.84 105.22
N ASP A 967 167.92 -59.09 106.30
CA ASP A 967 167.38 -59.21 107.66
C ASP A 967 166.92 -57.85 108.23
N LYS A 968 166.01 -57.92 109.22
CA LYS A 968 165.67 -56.87 110.21
C LYS A 968 164.93 -55.63 109.66
N ALA A 969 164.15 -54.90 110.47
CA ALA A 969 163.49 -55.21 111.75
C ALA A 969 162.43 -54.10 112.00
N ALA A 970 161.98 -53.99 113.26
CA ALA A 970 161.65 -52.74 113.97
C ALA A 970 161.08 -51.58 113.11
N VAL A 971 159.77 -51.31 113.23
CA VAL A 971 159.27 -50.40 114.27
C VAL A 971 159.88 -49.01 114.13
N ASP A 972 159.12 -48.11 113.50
CA ASP A 972 158.61 -46.93 114.19
C ASP A 972 157.11 -46.76 113.84
N GLY A 973 156.24 -46.20 114.68
CA GLY A 973 156.55 -45.63 116.00
C GLY A 973 156.17 -44.16 116.17
N LEU A 974 155.07 -43.71 115.53
CA LEU A 974 154.64 -42.30 115.42
C LEU A 974 155.55 -41.45 114.51
N GLN A 975 155.02 -40.94 113.39
CA GLN A 975 155.06 -39.50 113.08
C GLN A 975 154.29 -39.11 111.79
N GLU A 976 153.36 -38.16 111.98
CA GLU A 976 153.35 -36.86 111.28
C GLU A 976 152.84 -36.68 109.83
N LEU A 977 151.73 -35.95 109.73
CA LEU A 977 151.24 -35.04 108.65
C LEU A 977 151.26 -35.47 107.17
N LEU A 978 150.05 -35.65 106.60
CA LEU A 978 149.47 -34.88 105.46
C LEU A 978 148.19 -35.57 104.96
N ALA A 979 146.95 -35.10 105.16
CA ALA A 979 146.41 -33.87 105.74
C ALA A 979 146.28 -32.60 104.85
N ALA A 980 145.82 -32.76 103.59
CA ALA A 980 145.03 -31.76 102.84
C ALA A 980 144.34 -32.45 101.64
N SER A 981 143.07 -32.25 101.28
CA SER A 981 141.89 -31.62 101.91
C SER A 981 140.65 -32.54 101.64
N ARG A 982 139.36 -32.32 101.97
CA ARG A 982 138.48 -31.21 102.40
C ARG A 982 138.03 -30.20 101.32
N SER A 983 136.70 -30.00 101.27
CA SER A 983 135.91 -29.37 100.18
C SER A 983 136.01 -30.12 98.84
N GLU A 984 134.96 -30.32 98.04
CA GLU A 984 133.70 -29.56 97.97
C GLU A 984 132.51 -30.37 97.37
N VAL A 985 131.28 -29.84 97.48
CA VAL A 985 130.04 -30.26 96.78
C VAL A 985 129.41 -31.62 97.13
N GLU A 986 129.36 -31.98 98.42
CA GLU A 986 128.24 -32.77 98.98
C GLU A 986 126.98 -31.88 99.07
N GLN A 987 126.51 -31.36 97.93
CA GLN A 987 125.64 -30.16 97.94
C GLN A 987 124.62 -29.99 96.81
N GLN A 988 124.50 -30.95 95.88
CA GLN A 988 123.43 -30.91 94.85
C GLN A 988 122.32 -31.95 95.05
N ARG A 989 122.56 -33.05 95.77
CA ARG A 989 121.59 -34.16 95.89
C ARG A 989 120.45 -33.91 96.88
N ILE A 990 120.53 -32.83 97.68
CA ILE A 990 119.49 -32.43 98.64
C ILE A 990 118.50 -31.40 98.03
N VAL A 991 118.91 -30.67 96.98
CA VAL A 991 118.20 -29.46 96.51
C VAL A 991 116.98 -29.76 95.63
N THR A 992 117.07 -30.64 94.63
CA THR A 992 115.92 -30.87 93.72
C THR A 992 114.76 -31.67 94.33
N SER A 993 114.97 -32.30 95.49
CA SER A 993 113.85 -32.80 96.31
C SER A 993 113.10 -31.67 97.03
N GLN A 994 113.75 -30.52 97.25
CA GLN A 994 113.12 -29.33 97.83
C GLN A 994 112.24 -28.65 96.77
N LEU A 995 112.66 -28.58 95.48
CA LEU A 995 111.87 -27.99 94.38
C LEU A 995 110.42 -28.51 94.28
N ASN A 996 110.19 -29.82 94.40
CA ASN A 996 108.83 -30.38 94.34
C ASN A 996 107.99 -30.11 95.62
N GLN A 997 108.63 -29.71 96.71
CA GLN A 997 107.95 -29.19 97.90
C GLN A 997 107.79 -27.66 97.84
N GLU A 998 108.69 -26.95 97.15
CA GLU A 998 108.63 -25.52 96.87
C GLU A 998 107.44 -25.14 95.97
N VAL A 999 107.05 -25.97 95.00
CA VAL A 999 105.82 -25.71 94.21
C VAL A 999 104.55 -25.76 95.08
N LYS A 1000 104.57 -26.46 96.23
CA LYS A 1000 103.53 -26.33 97.27
C LYS A 1000 103.78 -25.15 98.19
N SER A 1001 105.01 -24.93 98.66
CA SER A 1001 105.31 -23.81 99.55
C SER A 1001 105.08 -22.45 98.89
N LEU A 1002 105.19 -22.32 97.57
CA LEU A 1002 104.82 -21.11 96.82
C LEU A 1002 103.30 -20.83 96.88
N LYS A 1003 102.45 -21.87 96.96
CA LYS A 1003 101.00 -21.69 97.17
C LYS A 1003 100.68 -21.29 98.61
N GLU A 1004 101.47 -21.72 99.58
CA GLU A 1004 101.36 -21.26 100.98
C GLU A 1004 102.07 -19.90 101.20
N GLN A 1005 103.10 -19.56 100.43
CA GLN A 1005 103.85 -18.32 100.56
C GLN A 1005 103.15 -17.11 99.94
N VAL A 1006 102.10 -17.29 99.13
CA VAL A 1006 101.14 -16.19 98.88
C VAL A 1006 100.35 -15.85 100.16
N SER A 1007 100.11 -16.82 101.05
CA SER A 1007 99.51 -16.56 102.38
C SER A 1007 100.54 -16.12 103.43
N ASP A 1008 101.77 -16.62 103.36
CA ASP A 1008 102.84 -16.30 104.32
C ASP A 1008 103.58 -14.99 103.98
N LEU A 1009 103.66 -14.60 102.70
CA LEU A 1009 103.95 -13.25 102.22
C LEU A 1009 102.61 -12.52 101.96
N SER A 1010 101.78 -12.36 102.98
CA SER A 1010 101.96 -11.16 103.80
C SER A 1010 101.80 -11.35 105.31
N ARG A 1011 101.64 -12.58 105.82
CA ARG A 1011 101.86 -12.86 107.26
C ARG A 1011 103.29 -12.49 107.72
N LYS A 1012 104.22 -12.27 106.79
CA LYS A 1012 105.57 -11.74 107.02
C LYS A 1012 105.80 -10.31 106.53
N LEU A 1013 104.81 -9.65 105.93
CA LEU A 1013 104.70 -8.18 106.05
C LEU A 1013 104.55 -7.82 107.55
N GLU A 1014 103.83 -8.67 108.29
CA GLU A 1014 103.69 -8.62 109.74
C GLU A 1014 104.95 -9.05 110.52
N GLN A 1015 106.04 -9.49 109.85
CA GLN A 1015 107.21 -10.09 110.54
C GLN A 1015 108.59 -9.62 110.04
N GLU A 1016 108.72 -9.01 108.86
CA GLU A 1016 109.79 -8.02 108.62
C GLU A 1016 109.64 -6.81 109.57
N ARG A 1017 108.40 -6.59 110.04
CA ARG A 1017 108.02 -5.78 111.21
C ARG A 1017 108.84 -6.07 112.47
N ASP A 1018 109.41 -7.28 112.62
CA ASP A 1018 110.28 -7.70 113.74
C ASP A 1018 111.79 -7.70 113.42
N ARG A 1019 112.19 -7.43 112.17
CA ARG A 1019 113.60 -7.45 111.73
C ARG A 1019 114.27 -6.10 111.77
N ALA A 1020 113.57 -5.03 111.39
CA ALA A 1020 114.09 -3.66 111.39
C ALA A 1020 114.66 -3.26 112.77
N THR A 1021 113.96 -3.64 113.85
CA THR A 1021 114.35 -3.38 115.25
C THR A 1021 115.64 -4.07 115.69
N ARG A 1022 116.12 -5.09 114.97
CA ARG A 1022 117.36 -5.83 115.30
C ARG A 1022 118.55 -5.43 114.44
N SER A 1023 118.32 -4.99 113.20
CA SER A 1023 119.34 -4.29 112.42
C SER A 1023 119.72 -2.95 113.04
N GLU A 1024 118.77 -2.25 113.66
CA GLU A 1024 119.02 -0.99 114.37
C GLU A 1024 119.88 -1.21 115.64
N ALA A 1025 119.67 -2.32 116.36
CA ALA A 1025 120.49 -2.69 117.52
C ALA A 1025 121.97 -2.90 117.18
N THR A 1026 122.29 -3.50 116.03
CA THR A 1026 123.68 -3.73 115.58
C THR A 1026 124.31 -2.52 114.89
N ALA A 1027 123.51 -1.62 114.30
CA ALA A 1027 124.00 -0.33 113.80
C ALA A 1027 124.61 0.53 114.93
N ASN A 1028 124.12 0.39 116.16
CA ASN A 1028 124.67 1.08 117.33
C ASN A 1028 126.06 0.57 117.76
N GLU A 1029 126.39 -0.71 117.55
CA GLU A 1029 127.68 -1.28 117.99
C GLU A 1029 128.87 -0.66 117.25
N TYR A 1030 128.76 -0.47 115.92
CA TYR A 1030 129.83 0.16 115.12
C TYR A 1030 129.85 1.70 115.23
N SER A 1031 128.72 2.33 115.56
CA SER A 1031 128.63 3.78 115.77
C SER A 1031 129.58 4.24 116.88
N VAL A 1032 129.55 3.55 118.03
CA VAL A 1032 130.38 3.88 119.20
C VAL A 1032 131.88 3.69 118.89
N GLN A 1033 132.26 2.53 118.35
CA GLN A 1033 133.68 2.14 118.19
C GLN A 1033 134.45 2.97 117.14
N LEU A 1034 133.76 3.47 116.10
CA LEU A 1034 134.41 4.33 115.10
C LEU A 1034 134.51 5.80 115.51
N GLN A 1035 133.69 6.26 116.45
CA GLN A 1035 133.71 7.66 116.88
C GLN A 1035 134.83 7.95 117.90
N GLU A 1036 135.14 6.99 118.79
CA GLU A 1036 136.29 7.07 119.72
C GLU A 1036 137.62 7.29 118.96
N LEU A 1037 137.84 6.52 117.89
CA LEU A 1037 139.15 6.44 117.22
C LEU A 1037 139.41 7.52 116.15
N ARG A 1038 138.40 8.28 115.69
CA ARG A 1038 138.58 9.25 114.60
C ARG A 1038 138.57 10.73 114.97
N ARG A 1039 138.10 11.14 116.17
CA ARG A 1039 138.25 12.53 116.64
C ARG A 1039 139.11 12.72 117.91
N MET A 1040 139.79 11.67 118.34
CA MET A 1040 141.17 11.82 118.83
C MET A 1040 142.13 12.36 117.75
N ILE A 1041 141.75 12.24 116.46
CA ILE A 1041 142.60 12.55 115.29
C ILE A 1041 141.92 13.57 114.34
N THR A 1042 141.20 14.53 114.93
CA THR A 1042 140.79 15.81 114.33
C THR A 1042 140.53 16.81 115.48
N ASP A 1043 141.40 16.80 116.49
CA ASP A 1043 142.74 17.42 116.48
C ASP A 1043 142.66 18.90 116.86
N ASP A 1044 143.52 19.28 117.81
CA ASP A 1044 144.62 20.27 117.66
C ASP A 1044 144.67 21.15 116.39
N ARG A 1045 144.47 20.57 115.21
CA ARG A 1045 144.62 21.22 113.90
C ARG A 1045 143.55 22.27 113.60
N PHE A 1046 142.57 22.47 114.50
CA PHE A 1046 141.84 23.74 114.62
C PHE A 1046 141.63 24.20 116.08
N ALA A 1047 142.51 23.79 117.00
CA ALA A 1047 142.73 24.53 118.25
C ALA A 1047 143.57 25.80 118.01
N GLN A 1048 144.40 25.81 116.96
CA GLN A 1048 145.46 26.79 116.72
C GLN A 1048 145.36 27.51 115.37
N VAL A 1049 144.14 27.71 114.84
CA VAL A 1049 143.86 28.85 113.95
C VAL A 1049 142.49 29.44 114.29
N GLN A 1050 142.28 30.57 114.97
CA GLN A 1050 143.17 31.59 115.57
C GLN A 1050 144.16 32.33 114.64
N SER A 1051 144.21 33.66 114.76
CA SER A 1051 145.32 34.48 114.25
C SER A 1051 145.62 34.41 112.74
N ARG A 1052 144.70 33.85 111.95
CA ARG A 1052 144.53 34.04 110.50
C ARG A 1052 143.05 33.90 110.16
N GLU A 1053 142.45 34.68 109.29
CA GLU A 1053 142.76 35.97 108.63
C GLU A 1053 141.33 36.44 108.23
N GLU A 1054 140.80 37.64 108.49
CA GLU A 1054 141.36 38.99 108.34
C GLU A 1054 142.09 39.11 106.99
N ASP A 1055 141.33 39.52 105.96
CA ASP A 1055 141.73 39.79 104.56
C ASP A 1055 142.18 38.53 103.76
N ASP A 1056 141.46 37.98 102.78
CA ASP A 1056 140.89 38.59 101.56
C ASP A 1056 139.61 37.85 101.08
N TYR A 1057 138.64 38.42 100.35
CA TYR A 1057 138.61 39.38 99.23
C TYR A 1057 138.75 38.79 97.79
N ASN A 1058 137.60 38.29 97.30
CA ASN A 1058 137.12 38.44 95.91
C ASN A 1058 137.70 37.59 94.74
N ARG A 1059 136.89 37.55 93.66
CA ARG A 1059 137.28 37.47 92.21
C ARG A 1059 137.93 36.18 91.63
N TYR A 1060 137.09 35.41 90.94
CA TYR A 1060 137.38 34.52 89.77
C TYR A 1060 138.15 33.19 90.03
N SER A 1061 138.26 32.38 88.96
CA SER A 1061 138.68 30.95 88.84
C SER A 1061 137.54 29.93 89.04
N THR A 1062 137.37 28.79 88.34
CA THR A 1062 138.21 27.75 87.67
C THR A 1062 139.01 26.82 88.61
N PHE A 1063 139.21 25.53 88.28
CA PHE A 1063 138.97 24.79 87.02
C PHE A 1063 138.27 23.45 87.26
#